data_AF-A0A0L8FU97-F1
#
_entry.id   AF-A0A0L8FU97-F1
#
_cell.length_a   1.000
_cell.length_b   1.000
_cell.length_c   1.000
_cell.angle_alpha   90.00
_cell.angle_beta   90.00
_cell.angle_gamma   90.00
#
_symmetry.space_group_name_H-M   'P 1'
#
loop_
_entity.id
_entity.type
_entity.pdbx_description
1 polymer ?
#
loop_
_entity_poly.entity_id
_entity_poly.type
_entity_poly.pdbx_seq_one_letter_code
_entity_poly.pdbx_strand_id
1 'polypeptide(L)'
;MERKINSSSIPLANFDPQIVVKLHKNVETEAANWFIDILQMDRKYGGGNLIVKAVINEKKEKTLLYLSATPEKLLLGAELFDLKKKYNDGYYRDFNIDDLENFQGAEDISSFFSNTEKITIIYHYLCGLRAQQSDTHIPGYPNAKLYPGKSLLRKFKSAGIIEHVYPLHDIEKLKLLKTSWDWKSFFHQIPMDDIRAYFGEKLALYFSFLIVYTYALIAPAIIGIIYLITSWNNIYREAIFAVFNLIWTTIFLEFWKRFCSELTFKWGTLNEVVETEEPRPSFHGVLGTNPVTGHPEPVYPKWKRQLRFYGVTVPVILLCLLIAFEAMLLYFQMQDWANHLYENNPSYLNYANMMCFPSIVYAVAVTIMNTLYNILIKKLNDYENHRLQSSYENHLIVKMVSFNFVNCFMSLFYMAFYLQDVTLLRSDLVALLITQQVIGQLQESALPFLILKFWTKKVEKDAGKGEKWEEEGLPPELIQQAYDEASMEKYLGTLDDYLELFLQFGYVFLFSSVYPLAAFWALINNIFELRIDSFKMCCVFRRPFPLSASNIGAWQMMFELMGKIAVMTNCIIIGLNPEVQKLVPGHQTPAQLVVIVVILEHIILAARSFLTYLIPDLPRWIEIEVYKERYEAKKALEKVKIQNAMKRKQEQRTTS
;
A
#
# COMPACT_ATOMS: atom_id res chain seq x y z
N MET A 1 27.83 17.10 31.99
CA MET A 1 27.19 15.84 32.41
C MET A 1 25.72 15.75 31.98
N GLU A 2 25.06 16.83 31.55
CA GLU A 2 23.69 16.78 30.99
C GLU A 2 23.67 16.60 29.47
N ARG A 3 24.16 15.47 28.94
CA ARG A 3 24.12 15.21 27.48
C ARG A 3 23.20 14.05 27.06
N LYS A 4 22.81 13.20 28.01
CA LYS A 4 22.05 11.97 27.75
C LYS A 4 20.88 11.89 28.72
N ILE A 5 19.73 11.38 28.27
CA ILE A 5 18.70 10.91 29.20
C ILE A 5 19.33 9.77 30.02
N ASN A 6 19.33 9.89 31.34
CA ASN A 6 19.70 8.77 32.19
C ASN A 6 18.53 7.76 32.19
N SER A 7 18.49 6.85 31.21
CA SER A 7 17.40 5.87 31.10
C SER A 7 17.30 4.94 32.32
N SER A 8 18.41 4.77 33.06
CA SER A 8 18.48 3.97 34.29
C SER A 8 17.69 4.56 35.46
N SER A 9 17.35 5.87 35.44
CA SER A 9 16.58 6.52 36.51
C SER A 9 15.07 6.49 36.28
N ILE A 10 14.58 5.96 35.16
CA ILE A 10 13.15 5.88 34.86
C ILE A 10 12.60 4.55 35.39
N PRO A 11 11.68 4.57 36.38
CA PRO A 11 11.08 3.36 36.93
C PRO A 11 10.46 2.52 35.83
N LEU A 12 10.58 1.19 35.96
CA LEU A 12 10.09 0.27 34.97
C LEU A 12 8.58 0.34 34.75
N ALA A 13 7.83 0.69 35.81
CA ALA A 13 6.39 0.92 35.76
C ALA A 13 5.97 2.05 34.81
N ASN A 14 6.86 2.99 34.51
CA ASN A 14 6.59 4.13 33.62
C ASN A 14 7.20 3.93 32.22
N PHE A 15 7.76 2.75 31.93
CA PHE A 15 8.35 2.44 30.63
C PHE A 15 7.32 1.73 29.74
N ASP A 16 6.83 2.44 28.73
CA ASP A 16 5.85 1.95 27.76
C ASP A 16 6.56 1.69 26.41
N PRO A 17 7.10 0.48 26.16
CA PRO A 17 7.88 0.17 24.96
C PRO A 17 7.00 0.16 23.71
N GLN A 18 7.37 0.96 22.70
CA GLN A 18 6.61 1.06 21.45
C GLN A 18 7.29 0.35 20.28
N ILE A 19 8.60 0.51 20.15
CA ILE A 19 9.39 0.01 19.01
C ILE A 19 10.54 -0.84 19.53
N VAL A 20 10.81 -1.93 18.82
CA VAL A 20 11.96 -2.80 19.07
C VAL A 20 12.94 -2.71 17.90
N VAL A 21 14.22 -2.56 18.22
CA VAL A 21 15.34 -2.70 17.29
C VAL A 21 16.09 -3.98 17.63
N LYS A 22 16.06 -4.94 16.71
CA LYS A 22 16.83 -6.18 16.81
C LYS A 22 18.18 -6.01 16.12
N LEU A 23 19.24 -6.18 16.88
CA LEU A 23 20.61 -6.20 16.40
C LEU A 23 20.97 -7.60 15.89
N HIS A 24 21.89 -7.66 14.91
CA HIS A 24 22.41 -8.93 14.42
C HIS A 24 23.21 -9.66 15.51
N LYS A 25 23.31 -10.99 15.43
CA LYS A 25 23.92 -11.84 16.48
C LYS A 25 25.42 -11.59 16.76
N ASN A 26 26.12 -10.86 15.89
CA ASN A 26 27.57 -10.61 15.99
C ASN A 26 27.90 -9.11 15.80
N VAL A 27 27.15 -8.23 16.45
CA VAL A 27 27.40 -6.78 16.37
C VAL A 27 28.52 -6.40 17.35
N GLU A 28 29.49 -5.62 16.87
CA GLU A 28 30.53 -5.07 17.75
C GLU A 28 29.91 -4.18 18.84
N THR A 29 30.36 -4.36 20.08
CA THR A 29 29.80 -3.66 21.25
C THR A 29 29.95 -2.15 21.15
N GLU A 30 31.02 -1.66 20.52
CA GLU A 30 31.22 -0.23 20.23
C GLU A 30 30.12 0.34 19.33
N ALA A 31 29.76 -0.37 18.26
CA ALA A 31 28.71 0.06 17.33
C ALA A 31 27.34 0.10 18.02
N ALA A 32 27.03 -0.91 18.83
CA ALA A 32 25.77 -0.98 19.59
C ALA A 32 25.68 0.13 20.64
N ASN A 33 26.76 0.36 21.40
CA ASN A 33 26.82 1.42 22.40
C ASN A 33 26.73 2.81 21.78
N TRP A 34 27.42 3.04 20.66
CA TRP A 34 27.35 4.29 19.94
C TRP A 34 25.94 4.56 19.40
N PHE A 35 25.25 3.54 18.90
CA PHE A 35 23.86 3.69 18.44
C PHE A 35 22.92 4.06 19.59
N ILE A 36 23.04 3.39 20.75
CA ILE A 36 22.27 3.72 21.96
C ILE A 36 22.57 5.15 22.41
N ASP A 37 23.84 5.55 22.39
CA ASP A 37 24.25 6.90 22.76
C ASP A 37 23.61 7.96 21.88
N ILE A 38 23.56 7.74 20.56
CA ILE A 38 22.88 8.65 19.62
C ILE A 38 21.37 8.71 19.90
N LEU A 39 20.75 7.57 20.21
CA LEU A 39 19.32 7.51 20.52
C LEU A 39 18.98 8.29 21.80
N GLN A 40 19.82 8.22 22.82
CA GLN A 40 19.62 8.89 24.12
C GLN A 40 20.12 10.34 24.17
N MET A 41 20.98 10.74 23.23
CA MET A 41 21.53 12.09 23.16
C MET A 41 20.46 13.13 22.82
N ASP A 42 20.59 14.34 23.37
CA ASP A 42 19.67 15.45 23.09
C ASP A 42 19.70 15.85 21.59
N ARG A 43 18.53 16.25 21.07
CA ARG A 43 18.32 16.72 19.70
C ARG A 43 19.19 17.93 19.36
N LYS A 44 19.53 18.79 20.34
CA LYS A 44 20.47 19.92 20.13
C LYS A 44 21.83 19.47 19.57
N TYR A 45 22.23 18.24 19.88
CA TYR A 45 23.50 17.66 19.42
C TYR A 45 23.29 16.63 18.30
N GLY A 46 22.08 16.56 17.73
CA GLY A 46 21.75 15.64 16.64
C GLY A 46 21.30 14.25 17.08
N GLY A 47 20.96 14.06 18.35
CA GLY A 47 20.44 12.80 18.89
C GLY A 47 18.91 12.67 18.83
N GLY A 48 18.40 11.50 19.22
CA GLY A 48 16.96 11.20 19.22
C GLY A 48 16.21 11.72 20.45
N ASN A 49 16.90 11.87 21.59
CA ASN A 49 16.33 12.10 22.91
C ASN A 49 15.21 11.09 23.25
N LEU A 50 15.50 9.80 23.03
CA LEU A 50 14.60 8.67 23.27
C LEU A 50 15.03 7.86 24.49
N ILE A 51 14.07 7.21 25.14
CA ILE A 51 14.33 6.27 26.22
C ILE A 51 14.68 4.92 25.59
N VAL A 52 15.85 4.38 25.94
CA VAL A 52 16.34 3.10 25.43
C VAL A 52 16.63 2.17 26.60
N LYS A 53 16.09 0.94 26.54
CA LYS A 53 16.48 -0.19 27.39
C LYS A 53 16.99 -1.33 26.52
N ALA A 54 18.10 -1.93 26.92
CA ALA A 54 18.75 -2.98 26.12
C ALA A 54 18.63 -4.34 26.82
N VAL A 55 18.35 -5.39 26.04
CA VAL A 55 18.44 -6.78 26.51
C VAL A 55 19.83 -7.31 26.17
N ILE A 56 20.44 -7.95 27.16
CA ILE A 56 21.80 -8.49 27.09
C ILE A 56 21.70 -10.01 27.15
N ASN A 57 22.37 -10.71 26.22
CA ASN A 57 22.45 -12.18 26.25
C ASN A 57 23.53 -12.66 27.25
N GLU A 58 23.58 -13.96 27.57
CA GLU A 58 24.59 -14.62 28.41
C GLU A 58 26.04 -14.28 27.99
N LYS A 59 26.26 -14.00 26.70
CA LYS A 59 27.56 -13.57 26.14
C LYS A 59 27.88 -12.09 26.35
N LYS A 60 27.06 -11.35 27.10
CA LYS A 60 27.11 -9.89 27.28
C LYS A 60 26.93 -9.08 25.99
N GLU A 61 26.32 -9.68 24.97
CA GLU A 61 25.99 -9.04 23.71
C GLU A 61 24.60 -8.42 23.77
N LYS A 62 24.45 -7.18 23.28
CA LYS A 62 23.14 -6.51 23.21
C LYS A 62 22.37 -7.05 22.00
N THR A 63 21.19 -7.60 22.23
CA THR A 63 20.40 -8.25 21.18
C THR A 63 19.17 -7.42 20.77
N LEU A 64 18.41 -6.92 21.75
CA LEU A 64 17.19 -6.15 21.54
C LEU A 64 17.30 -4.79 22.21
N LEU A 65 16.85 -3.74 21.53
CA LEU A 65 16.70 -2.40 22.09
C LEU A 65 15.23 -2.02 22.07
N TYR A 66 14.66 -1.78 23.26
CA TYR A 66 13.31 -1.27 23.43
C TYR A 66 13.35 0.25 23.45
N LEU A 67 12.49 0.86 22.65
CA LEU A 67 12.40 2.31 22.49
C LEU A 67 11.08 2.84 23.01
N SER A 68 11.17 3.91 23.79
CA SER A 68 10.04 4.71 24.27
C SER A 68 10.42 6.19 24.29
N ALA A 69 9.48 7.06 24.65
CA ALA A 69 9.69 8.50 24.74
C ALA A 69 8.96 9.05 25.96
N THR A 70 9.49 10.14 26.54
CA THR A 70 8.79 10.86 27.62
C THR A 70 7.55 11.58 27.06
N PRO A 71 6.53 11.86 27.89
CA PRO A 71 5.34 12.59 27.45
C PRO A 71 5.66 13.95 26.82
N GLU A 72 6.59 14.71 27.41
CA GLU A 72 7.08 15.99 26.85
C GLU A 72 7.68 15.82 25.45
N LYS A 73 8.43 14.73 25.24
CA LYS A 73 9.05 14.44 23.96
C LYS A 73 8.02 14.02 22.90
N LEU A 74 6.96 13.35 23.32
CA LEU A 74 5.82 13.02 22.46
C LEU A 74 5.06 14.28 22.06
N LEU A 75 4.78 15.21 22.97
CA LEU A 75 4.17 16.51 22.66
C LEU A 75 5.02 17.31 21.66
N LEU A 76 6.32 17.44 21.94
CA LEU A 76 7.25 18.11 21.03
C LEU A 76 7.36 17.41 19.66
N GLY A 77 7.34 16.08 19.65
CA GLY A 77 7.34 15.31 18.42
C GLY A 77 6.05 15.47 17.62
N ALA A 78 4.90 15.51 18.28
CA ALA A 78 3.61 15.71 17.64
C ALA A 78 3.55 17.06 16.92
N GLU A 79 4.06 18.14 17.52
CA GLU A 79 4.12 19.45 16.86
C GLU A 79 5.17 19.46 15.74
N LEU A 80 6.37 18.94 15.97
CA LEU A 80 7.46 18.98 14.98
C LEU A 80 7.23 18.10 13.74
N PHE A 81 6.35 17.11 13.86
CA PHE A 81 5.99 16.22 12.75
C PHE A 81 4.56 16.48 12.26
N ASP A 82 3.99 17.65 12.59
CA ASP A 82 2.67 18.12 12.13
C ASP A 82 1.56 17.07 12.34
N LEU A 83 1.57 16.38 13.49
CA LEU A 83 0.58 15.38 13.82
C LEU A 83 -0.79 16.05 13.93
N LYS A 84 -1.81 15.48 13.28
CA LYS A 84 -3.17 15.97 13.42
C LYS A 84 -3.92 15.28 14.55
N LYS A 85 -4.60 16.07 15.37
CA LYS A 85 -5.37 15.61 16.54
C LYS A 85 -6.79 16.14 16.49
N LYS A 86 -7.70 15.37 17.08
CA LYS A 86 -9.11 15.75 17.17
C LYS A 86 -9.30 16.88 18.18
N TYR A 87 -9.84 17.98 17.72
CA TYR A 87 -10.16 19.17 18.48
C TYR A 87 -11.53 19.02 19.17
N ASN A 88 -11.86 19.85 20.15
CA ASN A 88 -13.10 19.73 20.93
C ASN A 88 -14.39 19.88 20.09
N ASP A 89 -14.31 20.52 18.92
CA ASP A 89 -15.39 20.60 17.93
C ASP A 89 -15.63 19.28 17.15
N GLY A 90 -14.75 18.29 17.32
CA GLY A 90 -14.81 16.97 16.69
C GLY A 90 -14.00 16.84 15.41
N TYR A 91 -13.37 17.91 14.91
CA TYR A 91 -12.57 17.89 13.68
C TYR A 91 -11.08 17.73 13.99
N TYR A 92 -10.32 17.19 13.04
CA TYR A 92 -8.87 17.07 13.17
C TYR A 92 -8.19 18.37 12.75
N ARG A 93 -7.26 18.85 13.59
CA ARG A 93 -6.43 20.04 13.34
C ARG A 93 -4.97 19.71 13.61
N ASP A 94 -4.05 20.49 13.03
CA ASP A 94 -2.62 20.38 13.30
C ASP A 94 -2.36 20.60 14.80
N PHE A 95 -1.61 19.69 15.41
CA PHE A 95 -1.33 19.75 16.84
C PHE A 95 -0.36 20.89 17.16
N ASN A 96 -0.71 21.68 18.19
CA ASN A 96 0.12 22.74 18.72
C ASN A 96 0.14 22.65 20.24
N ILE A 97 1.34 22.69 20.84
CA ILE A 97 1.52 22.64 22.30
C ILE A 97 0.86 23.85 22.98
N ASP A 98 0.92 25.03 22.38
CA ASP A 98 0.31 26.25 22.94
C ASP A 98 -1.22 26.16 23.03
N ASP A 99 -1.82 25.26 22.24
CA ASP A 99 -3.27 25.09 22.09
C ASP A 99 -3.76 23.74 22.68
N LEU A 100 -2.96 23.12 23.54
CA LEU A 100 -3.16 21.76 24.04
C LEU A 100 -4.56 21.55 24.67
N GLU A 101 -5.06 22.51 25.46
CA GLU A 101 -6.31 22.40 26.20
C GLU A 101 -7.55 22.24 25.30
N ASN A 102 -7.46 22.63 24.04
CA ASN A 102 -8.59 22.56 23.10
C ASN A 102 -8.66 21.24 22.32
N PHE A 103 -7.69 20.34 22.52
CA PHE A 103 -7.70 18.99 21.95
C PHE A 103 -8.43 17.99 22.86
N GLN A 104 -9.14 17.05 22.24
CA GLN A 104 -9.86 16.02 22.98
C GLN A 104 -8.89 15.11 23.73
N GLY A 105 -9.15 14.89 25.02
CA GLY A 105 -8.33 14.03 25.88
C GLY A 105 -7.11 14.73 26.50
N ALA A 106 -6.98 16.05 26.36
CA ALA A 106 -5.87 16.82 26.93
C ALA A 106 -5.80 16.80 28.48
N GLU A 107 -6.90 16.39 29.14
CA GLU A 107 -6.98 16.26 30.61
C GLU A 107 -5.98 15.23 31.17
N ASP A 108 -5.70 14.15 30.42
CA ASP A 108 -4.73 13.12 30.80
C ASP A 108 -3.65 12.97 29.73
N ILE A 109 -2.52 13.65 29.94
CA ILE A 109 -1.35 13.63 29.04
C ILE A 109 -0.81 12.20 28.84
N SER A 110 -0.99 11.31 29.83
CA SER A 110 -0.45 9.94 29.74
C SER A 110 -1.20 9.07 28.71
N SER A 111 -2.52 9.27 28.59
CA SER A 111 -3.39 8.60 27.63
C SER A 111 -3.71 9.45 26.40
N PHE A 112 -3.29 10.72 26.38
CA PHE A 112 -3.53 11.66 25.28
C PHE A 112 -3.09 11.11 23.93
N PHE A 113 -1.91 10.48 23.85
CA PHE A 113 -1.43 9.84 22.63
C PHE A 113 -1.80 8.37 22.57
N SER A 114 -2.43 7.98 21.46
CA SER A 114 -2.65 6.57 21.13
C SER A 114 -1.32 5.86 20.87
N ASN A 115 -1.30 4.53 21.03
CA ASN A 115 -0.11 3.73 20.78
C ASN A 115 0.43 3.92 19.34
N THR A 116 -0.47 4.03 18.36
CA THR A 116 -0.13 4.33 16.96
C THR A 116 0.53 5.69 16.78
N GLU A 117 0.04 6.74 17.44
CA GLU A 117 0.65 8.07 17.39
C GLU A 117 2.03 8.06 18.06
N LYS A 118 2.17 7.38 19.21
CA LYS A 118 3.48 7.21 19.89
C LYS A 118 4.49 6.50 18.97
N ILE A 119 4.09 5.39 18.33
CA ILE A 119 4.92 4.68 17.36
C ILE A 119 5.32 5.60 16.22
N THR A 120 4.37 6.33 15.64
CA THR A 120 4.60 7.23 14.50
C THR A 120 5.65 8.28 14.86
N ILE A 121 5.48 8.98 15.98
CA ILE A 121 6.42 10.00 16.46
C ILE A 121 7.82 9.42 16.70
N ILE A 122 7.92 8.29 17.42
CA ILE A 122 9.23 7.66 17.71
C ILE A 122 9.89 7.18 16.42
N TYR A 123 9.11 6.65 15.48
CA TYR A 123 9.60 6.23 14.18
C TYR A 123 10.13 7.39 13.35
N HIS A 124 9.44 8.54 13.33
CA HIS A 124 9.94 9.75 12.69
C HIS A 124 11.26 10.23 13.33
N TYR A 125 11.37 10.19 14.65
CA TYR A 125 12.64 10.47 15.33
C TYR A 125 13.78 9.54 14.88
N LEU A 126 13.53 8.22 14.82
CA LEU A 126 14.50 7.23 14.36
C LEU A 126 14.92 7.44 12.90
N CYS A 127 13.93 7.69 12.04
CA CYS A 127 14.14 7.97 10.64
C CYS A 127 14.87 9.30 10.42
N GLY A 128 14.68 10.28 11.31
CA GLY A 128 15.30 11.60 11.32
C GLY A 128 16.77 11.63 11.77
N LEU A 129 17.32 10.55 12.32
CA LEU A 129 18.72 10.51 12.75
C LEU A 129 19.69 10.66 11.56
N ARG A 130 20.62 11.61 11.66
CA ARG A 130 21.61 11.94 10.63
C ARG A 130 23.02 11.94 11.20
N ALA A 131 23.98 11.49 10.39
CA ALA A 131 25.41 11.58 10.70
C ALA A 131 25.86 13.05 10.74
N GLN A 132 26.63 13.39 11.78
CA GLN A 132 27.22 14.71 12.00
C GLN A 132 28.54 14.86 11.24
N GLN A 133 29.14 16.06 11.29
CA GLN A 133 30.43 16.33 10.66
C GLN A 133 31.59 15.51 11.24
N SER A 134 31.52 15.13 12.51
CA SER A 134 32.49 14.27 13.20
C SER A 134 32.44 12.81 12.76
N ASP A 135 31.33 12.38 12.16
CA ASP A 135 31.03 10.96 11.98
C ASP A 135 31.54 10.48 10.62
N THR A 136 32.72 9.86 10.61
CA THR A 136 33.38 9.39 9.38
C THR A 136 32.98 7.96 8.99
N HIS A 137 32.74 7.10 9.97
CA HIS A 137 32.34 5.70 9.79
C HIS A 137 31.59 5.22 11.04
N ILE A 138 30.89 4.09 10.93
CA ILE A 138 30.31 3.44 12.10
C ILE A 138 31.46 2.83 12.92
N PRO A 139 31.55 3.09 14.24
CA PRO A 139 32.55 2.47 15.11
C PRO A 139 32.53 0.95 14.98
N GLY A 140 33.71 0.32 14.88
CA GLY A 140 33.83 -1.11 14.62
C GLY A 140 33.65 -1.56 13.16
N TYR A 141 33.16 -0.67 12.28
CA TYR A 141 32.92 -1.00 10.87
C TYR A 141 33.60 0.02 9.94
N PRO A 142 34.91 -0.10 9.65
CA PRO A 142 35.66 0.85 8.81
C PRO A 142 35.10 0.97 7.39
N ASN A 143 34.51 -0.11 6.86
CA ASN A 143 33.89 -0.14 5.54
C ASN A 143 32.53 0.60 5.50
N ALA A 144 31.93 0.87 6.67
CA ALA A 144 30.66 1.55 6.79
C ALA A 144 30.84 3.08 6.87
N LYS A 145 31.37 3.69 5.80
CA LYS A 145 31.57 5.14 5.71
C LYS A 145 30.28 5.95 5.87
N LEU A 146 30.39 7.05 6.59
CA LEU A 146 29.36 8.06 6.83
C LEU A 146 29.80 9.38 6.22
N TYR A 147 28.82 10.20 5.85
CA TYR A 147 29.02 11.58 5.43
C TYR A 147 27.94 12.46 6.06
N PRO A 148 28.20 13.76 6.24
CA PRO A 148 27.26 14.65 6.90
C PRO A 148 25.88 14.62 6.26
N GLY A 149 24.83 14.46 7.08
CA GLY A 149 23.46 14.36 6.58
C GLY A 149 23.05 12.97 6.07
N LYS A 150 23.90 11.94 6.20
CA LYS A 150 23.50 10.55 5.89
C LYS A 150 22.58 9.99 6.97
N SER A 151 21.46 9.35 6.58
CA SER A 151 20.59 8.61 7.50
C SER A 151 21.35 7.49 8.19
N LEU A 152 21.42 7.55 9.53
CA LEU A 152 22.09 6.55 10.36
C LEU A 152 21.34 5.22 10.32
N LEU A 153 20.03 5.24 10.56
CA LEU A 153 19.17 4.05 10.54
C LEU A 153 19.36 3.23 9.24
N ARG A 154 19.40 3.91 8.08
CA ARG A 154 19.65 3.23 6.80
C ARG A 154 21.04 2.62 6.72
N LYS A 155 22.07 3.35 7.15
CA LYS A 155 23.45 2.85 7.07
C LYS A 155 23.61 1.60 7.95
N PHE A 156 23.09 1.62 9.17
CA PHE A 156 23.07 0.48 10.08
C PHE A 156 22.36 -0.74 9.50
N LYS A 157 21.20 -0.55 8.85
CA LYS A 157 20.50 -1.63 8.12
C LYS A 157 21.33 -2.16 6.95
N SER A 158 21.89 -1.29 6.12
CA SER A 158 22.68 -1.69 4.95
C SER A 158 24.02 -2.36 5.30
N ALA A 159 24.56 -2.04 6.47
CA ALA A 159 25.77 -2.67 7.01
C ALA A 159 25.49 -4.01 7.70
N GLY A 160 24.22 -4.44 7.79
CA GLY A 160 23.83 -5.69 8.45
C GLY A 160 23.92 -5.63 9.97
N ILE A 161 24.00 -4.45 10.57
CA ILE A 161 24.11 -4.26 12.03
C ILE A 161 22.72 -4.37 12.67
N ILE A 162 21.73 -3.70 12.07
CA ILE A 162 20.33 -3.81 12.47
C ILE A 162 19.65 -4.83 11.57
N GLU A 163 19.13 -5.89 12.17
CA GLU A 163 18.37 -6.94 11.47
C GLU A 163 16.94 -6.47 11.23
N HIS A 164 16.26 -6.02 12.29
CA HIS A 164 14.85 -5.64 12.23
C HIS A 164 14.57 -4.40 13.07
N VAL A 165 13.62 -3.59 12.61
CA VAL A 165 13.01 -2.49 13.37
C VAL A 165 11.51 -2.60 13.15
N TYR A 166 10.75 -2.80 14.22
CA TYR A 166 9.31 -3.05 14.14
C TYR A 166 8.62 -2.52 15.40
N PRO A 167 7.37 -2.03 15.28
CA PRO A 167 6.54 -1.71 16.44
C PRO A 167 6.02 -2.99 17.09
N LEU A 168 5.79 -2.95 18.41
CA LEU A 168 5.19 -4.06 19.14
C LEU A 168 3.67 -4.10 18.97
N HIS A 169 3.10 -5.30 18.98
CA HIS A 169 1.66 -5.45 19.15
C HIS A 169 1.22 -5.17 20.59
N ASP A 170 0.16 -4.39 20.73
CA ASP A 170 -0.63 -4.38 21.96
C ASP A 170 -1.57 -5.60 21.92
N ILE A 171 -1.25 -6.62 22.71
CA ILE A 171 -1.92 -7.93 22.70
C ILE A 171 -3.40 -7.79 23.10
N GLU A 172 -3.72 -6.93 24.06
CA GLU A 172 -5.08 -6.76 24.57
C GLU A 172 -5.96 -6.08 23.52
N LYS A 173 -5.48 -4.96 22.96
CA LYS A 173 -6.21 -4.25 21.90
C LYS A 173 -6.35 -5.09 20.64
N LEU A 174 -5.34 -5.88 20.28
CA LEU A 174 -5.40 -6.77 19.13
C LEU A 174 -6.44 -7.87 19.32
N LYS A 175 -6.58 -8.44 20.53
CA LYS A 175 -7.62 -9.42 20.84
C LYS A 175 -9.02 -8.82 20.68
N LEU A 176 -9.24 -7.61 21.19
CA LEU A 176 -10.52 -6.89 21.04
C LEU A 176 -10.82 -6.60 19.57
N LEU A 177 -9.84 -6.09 18.82
CA LEU A 177 -9.97 -5.82 17.39
C LEU A 177 -10.27 -7.10 16.60
N LYS A 178 -9.61 -8.21 16.93
CA LYS A 178 -9.85 -9.51 16.29
C LYS A 178 -11.29 -10.00 16.51
N THR A 179 -11.86 -9.77 17.70
CA THR A 179 -13.25 -10.15 17.99
C THR A 179 -14.26 -9.23 17.30
N SER A 180 -14.00 -7.91 17.25
CA SER A 180 -14.87 -6.96 16.55
C SER A 180 -14.80 -7.11 15.03
N TRP A 181 -13.69 -7.66 14.51
CA TRP A 181 -13.45 -7.92 13.10
C TRP A 181 -13.79 -9.37 12.67
N ASP A 182 -14.77 -10.01 13.30
CA ASP A 182 -15.21 -11.40 13.00
C ASP A 182 -16.41 -11.46 12.02
N TRP A 183 -16.75 -12.66 11.50
CA TRP A 183 -17.78 -12.97 10.49
C TRP A 183 -19.13 -12.27 10.72
N LYS A 184 -19.53 -12.15 11.99
CA LYS A 184 -20.80 -11.50 12.39
C LYS A 184 -20.82 -10.00 12.09
N SER A 185 -19.65 -9.38 12.01
CA SER A 185 -19.45 -7.97 11.68
C SER A 185 -19.41 -7.71 10.17
N PHE A 186 -19.64 -8.69 9.29
CA PHE A 186 -19.80 -8.40 7.86
C PHE A 186 -21.15 -7.72 7.56
N PHE A 187 -22.17 -8.10 8.32
CA PHE A 187 -23.53 -7.54 8.21
C PHE A 187 -23.76 -6.36 9.16
N HIS A 188 -22.82 -6.10 10.07
CA HIS A 188 -22.78 -4.91 10.91
C HIS A 188 -21.64 -4.01 10.46
N GLN A 189 -21.71 -2.72 10.76
CA GLN A 189 -20.71 -1.74 10.35
C GLN A 189 -19.31 -2.16 10.86
N ILE A 190 -18.39 -2.51 9.94
CA ILE A 190 -17.01 -2.92 10.28
C ILE A 190 -16.30 -1.73 10.94
N PRO A 191 -15.57 -1.91 12.05
CA PRO A 191 -14.96 -0.82 12.81
C PRO A 191 -13.72 -0.27 12.10
N MET A 192 -13.91 0.53 11.05
CA MET A 192 -12.82 1.16 10.30
C MET A 192 -11.96 2.07 11.18
N ASP A 193 -12.58 2.78 12.12
CA ASP A 193 -11.86 3.68 13.02
C ASP A 193 -10.94 2.91 13.99
N ASP A 194 -11.30 1.69 14.41
CA ASP A 194 -10.45 0.85 15.26
C ASP A 194 -9.26 0.27 14.46
N ILE A 195 -9.51 -0.18 13.21
CA ILE A 195 -8.44 -0.64 12.31
C ILE A 195 -7.45 0.49 12.05
N ARG A 196 -7.97 1.69 11.76
CA ARG A 196 -7.16 2.91 11.58
C ARG A 196 -6.37 3.24 12.84
N ALA A 197 -7.03 3.25 14.00
CA ALA A 197 -6.38 3.56 15.27
C ALA A 197 -5.27 2.57 15.63
N TYR A 198 -5.31 1.32 15.16
CA TYR A 198 -4.31 0.30 15.44
C TYR A 198 -3.19 0.19 14.38
N PHE A 199 -3.56 0.19 13.10
CA PHE A 199 -2.65 -0.07 11.98
C PHE A 199 -2.30 1.15 11.11
N GLY A 200 -3.02 2.27 11.29
CA GLY A 200 -2.85 3.49 10.50
C GLY A 200 -3.82 3.61 9.32
N GLU A 201 -3.87 4.80 8.73
CA GLU A 201 -4.84 5.19 7.70
C GLU A 201 -4.67 4.41 6.40
N LYS A 202 -3.44 4.16 5.96
CA LYS A 202 -3.18 3.47 4.69
C LYS A 202 -3.77 2.07 4.64
N LEU A 203 -3.65 1.30 5.73
CA LEU A 203 -4.24 -0.03 5.80
C LEU A 203 -5.77 0.05 5.95
N ALA A 204 -6.27 1.01 6.73
CA ALA A 204 -7.71 1.24 6.86
C ALA A 204 -8.36 1.62 5.52
N LEU A 205 -7.68 2.40 4.67
CA LEU A 205 -8.12 2.71 3.31
C LEU A 205 -8.18 1.47 2.40
N TYR A 206 -7.24 0.55 2.54
CA TYR A 206 -7.25 -0.72 1.82
C TYR A 206 -8.51 -1.53 2.15
N PHE A 207 -8.76 -1.78 3.43
CA PHE A 207 -9.96 -2.52 3.85
C PHE A 207 -11.24 -1.77 3.49
N SER A 208 -11.26 -0.45 3.61
CA SER A 208 -12.40 0.37 3.19
C SER A 208 -12.68 0.21 1.68
N PHE A 209 -11.64 0.21 0.84
CA PHE A 209 -11.78 -0.01 -0.60
C PHE A 209 -12.30 -1.41 -0.90
N LEU A 210 -11.70 -2.44 -0.28
CA LEU A 210 -12.13 -3.83 -0.43
C LEU A 210 -13.61 -4.00 -0.10
N ILE A 211 -14.08 -3.41 1.01
CA ILE A 211 -15.49 -3.47 1.42
C ILE A 211 -16.41 -2.78 0.41
N VAL A 212 -16.09 -1.54 0.02
CA VAL A 212 -16.92 -0.79 -0.94
C VAL A 212 -16.94 -1.49 -2.30
N TYR A 213 -15.80 -2.04 -2.73
CA TYR A 213 -15.71 -2.82 -3.95
C TYR A 213 -16.52 -4.12 -3.87
N THR A 214 -16.49 -4.83 -2.73
CA THR A 214 -17.34 -6.00 -2.48
C THR A 214 -18.83 -5.65 -2.60
N TYR A 215 -19.28 -4.56 -1.98
CA TYR A 215 -20.66 -4.09 -2.13
C TYR A 215 -20.99 -3.68 -3.57
N ALA A 216 -20.05 -3.03 -4.27
CA ALA A 216 -20.23 -2.63 -5.66
C ALA A 216 -20.40 -3.83 -6.61
N LEU A 217 -19.83 -4.99 -6.29
CA LEU A 217 -20.00 -6.22 -7.08
C LEU A 217 -21.37 -6.89 -6.91
N ILE A 218 -22.14 -6.56 -5.87
CA ILE A 218 -23.45 -7.17 -5.61
C ILE A 218 -24.42 -6.93 -6.77
N ALA A 219 -24.53 -5.71 -7.27
CA ALA A 219 -25.46 -5.39 -8.36
C ALA A 219 -25.10 -6.13 -9.68
N PRO A 220 -23.84 -6.08 -10.17
CA PRO A 220 -23.40 -6.91 -11.30
C PRO A 220 -23.58 -8.42 -11.07
N ALA A 221 -23.32 -8.93 -9.87
CA ALA A 221 -23.46 -10.34 -9.55
C ALA A 221 -24.92 -10.81 -9.61
N ILE A 222 -25.86 -10.05 -9.02
CA ILE A 222 -27.29 -10.36 -9.06
C ILE A 222 -27.78 -10.37 -10.51
N ILE A 223 -27.44 -9.33 -11.28
CA ILE A 223 -27.84 -9.25 -12.69
C ILE A 223 -27.23 -10.41 -13.48
N GLY A 224 -25.96 -10.76 -13.25
CA GLY A 224 -25.29 -11.91 -13.85
C GLY A 224 -25.97 -13.25 -13.53
N ILE A 225 -26.42 -13.46 -12.28
CA ILE A 225 -27.18 -14.66 -11.88
C ILE A 225 -28.55 -14.70 -12.56
N ILE A 226 -29.26 -13.57 -12.65
CA ILE A 226 -30.54 -13.48 -13.36
C ILE A 226 -30.37 -13.90 -14.82
N TYR A 227 -29.28 -13.45 -15.47
CA TYR A 227 -28.95 -13.88 -16.84
C TYR A 227 -28.68 -15.39 -16.94
N LEU A 228 -28.00 -15.98 -15.96
CA LEU A 228 -27.75 -17.42 -15.94
C LEU A 228 -29.06 -18.23 -15.81
N ILE A 229 -29.93 -17.87 -14.86
CA ILE A 229 -31.16 -18.62 -14.58
C ILE A 229 -32.16 -18.51 -15.72
N THR A 230 -32.28 -17.32 -16.31
CA THR A 230 -33.28 -17.10 -17.37
C THR A 230 -32.92 -17.80 -18.69
N SER A 231 -31.70 -18.34 -18.85
CA SER A 231 -31.24 -19.03 -20.07
C SER A 231 -31.54 -18.22 -21.35
N TRP A 232 -31.53 -16.89 -21.23
CA TRP A 232 -31.91 -15.98 -22.30
C TRP A 232 -30.71 -15.77 -23.24
N ASN A 233 -30.45 -16.73 -24.11
CA ASN A 233 -29.34 -16.72 -25.10
C ASN A 233 -29.51 -15.69 -26.24
N ASN A 234 -30.01 -14.49 -25.95
CA ASN A 234 -30.16 -13.40 -26.93
C ASN A 234 -29.03 -12.38 -26.74
N ILE A 235 -28.24 -12.16 -27.78
CA ILE A 235 -27.04 -11.30 -27.79
C ILE A 235 -27.31 -9.84 -27.43
N TYR A 236 -28.51 -9.32 -27.72
CA TYR A 236 -28.96 -8.01 -27.24
C TYR A 236 -28.81 -7.83 -25.73
N ARG A 237 -28.93 -8.94 -24.98
CA ARG A 237 -28.93 -8.91 -23.53
C ARG A 237 -27.52 -8.87 -22.94
N GLU A 238 -26.57 -9.57 -23.54
CA GLU A 238 -25.15 -9.48 -23.19
C GLU A 238 -24.61 -8.07 -23.45
N ALA A 239 -25.04 -7.45 -24.55
CA ALA A 239 -24.73 -6.05 -24.85
C ALA A 239 -25.33 -5.07 -23.82
N ILE A 240 -26.60 -5.26 -23.42
CA ILE A 240 -27.25 -4.44 -22.38
C ILE A 240 -26.52 -4.58 -21.03
N PHE A 241 -26.15 -5.80 -20.66
CA PHE A 241 -25.38 -6.06 -19.43
C PHE A 241 -24.00 -5.38 -19.46
N ALA A 242 -23.30 -5.47 -20.59
CA ALA A 242 -22.02 -4.79 -20.77
C ALA A 242 -22.17 -3.27 -20.62
N VAL A 243 -23.16 -2.65 -21.27
CA VAL A 243 -23.43 -1.21 -21.13
C VAL A 243 -23.75 -0.85 -19.68
N PHE A 244 -24.56 -1.64 -18.98
CA PHE A 244 -24.82 -1.47 -17.55
C PHE A 244 -23.52 -1.47 -16.74
N ASN A 245 -22.65 -2.46 -16.93
CA ASN A 245 -21.38 -2.56 -16.20
C ASN A 245 -20.43 -1.40 -16.52
N LEU A 246 -20.38 -0.96 -17.77
CA LEU A 246 -19.54 0.17 -18.17
C LEU A 246 -20.01 1.49 -17.53
N ILE A 247 -21.31 1.67 -17.32
CA ILE A 247 -21.85 2.81 -16.57
C ILE A 247 -21.59 2.62 -15.06
N TRP A 248 -21.89 1.42 -14.55
CA TRP A 248 -21.76 1.06 -13.14
C TRP A 248 -20.33 1.24 -12.61
N THR A 249 -19.31 0.84 -13.38
CA THR A 249 -17.89 1.06 -13.01
C THR A 249 -17.58 2.52 -12.79
N THR A 250 -18.14 3.43 -13.58
CA THR A 250 -17.94 4.87 -13.40
C THR A 250 -18.59 5.31 -12.10
N ILE A 251 -19.86 4.94 -11.88
CA ILE A 251 -20.61 5.30 -10.67
C ILE A 251 -19.88 4.80 -9.41
N PHE A 252 -19.40 3.56 -9.42
CA PHE A 252 -18.64 2.97 -8.32
C PHE A 252 -17.34 3.74 -8.03
N LEU A 253 -16.53 4.02 -9.04
CA LEU A 253 -15.25 4.73 -8.85
C LEU A 253 -15.45 6.18 -8.39
N GLU A 254 -16.47 6.86 -8.88
CA GLU A 254 -16.86 8.20 -8.43
C GLU A 254 -17.40 8.18 -6.99
N PHE A 255 -18.23 7.18 -6.66
CA PHE A 255 -18.70 6.98 -5.28
C PHE A 255 -17.54 6.71 -4.32
N TRP A 256 -16.56 5.89 -4.73
CA TRP A 256 -15.37 5.62 -3.94
C TRP A 256 -14.57 6.89 -3.66
N LYS A 257 -14.32 7.76 -4.67
CA LYS A 257 -13.60 9.03 -4.44
C LYS A 257 -14.28 9.90 -3.38
N ARG A 258 -15.61 9.98 -3.43
CA ARG A 258 -16.42 10.71 -2.44
C ARG A 258 -16.33 10.10 -1.05
N PHE A 259 -16.47 8.79 -0.95
CA PHE A 259 -16.41 8.06 0.31
C PHE A 259 -15.00 8.13 0.93
N CYS A 260 -13.95 7.97 0.12
CA CYS A 260 -12.56 8.10 0.54
C CYS A 260 -12.26 9.52 1.05
N SER A 261 -12.79 10.55 0.40
CA SER A 261 -12.68 11.93 0.86
C SER A 261 -13.36 12.16 2.21
N GLU A 262 -14.51 11.52 2.45
CA GLU A 262 -15.19 11.55 3.74
C GLU A 262 -14.39 10.88 4.85
N LEU A 263 -13.84 9.69 4.60
CA LEU A 263 -13.00 9.00 5.57
C LEU A 263 -11.74 9.80 5.90
N THR A 264 -11.02 10.25 4.88
CA THR A 264 -9.76 10.99 5.05
C THR A 264 -9.97 12.36 5.67
N PHE A 265 -11.14 12.98 5.46
CA PHE A 265 -11.53 14.18 6.20
C PHE A 265 -11.79 13.88 7.68
N LYS A 266 -12.59 12.84 7.98
CA LYS A 266 -12.83 12.39 9.35
C LYS A 266 -11.55 11.98 10.06
N TRP A 267 -10.53 11.57 9.31
CA TRP A 267 -9.23 11.18 9.83
C TRP A 267 -8.20 12.32 9.87
N GLY A 268 -8.50 13.47 9.27
CA GLY A 268 -7.58 14.61 9.19
C GLY A 268 -6.55 14.54 8.06
N THR A 269 -6.45 13.43 7.32
CA THR A 269 -5.44 13.23 6.27
C THR A 269 -5.81 13.81 4.91
N LEU A 270 -7.05 14.26 4.68
CA LEU A 270 -7.51 14.75 3.36
C LEU A 270 -6.60 15.84 2.76
N ASN A 271 -6.19 16.81 3.58
CA ASN A 271 -5.37 17.96 3.19
C ASN A 271 -3.89 17.79 3.56
N GLU A 272 -3.44 16.57 3.88
CA GLU A 272 -2.03 16.34 4.17
C GLU A 272 -1.21 16.70 2.91
N VAL A 273 -0.44 17.78 3.03
CA VAL A 273 0.29 18.35 1.89
C VAL A 273 1.45 17.41 1.60
N VAL A 274 1.35 16.62 0.54
CA VAL A 274 2.41 15.72 0.03
C VAL A 274 3.78 16.45 -0.08
N GLU A 275 3.78 17.77 -0.20
CA GLU A 275 4.99 18.59 -0.27
C GLU A 275 5.72 18.81 1.07
N THR A 276 5.03 18.68 2.23
CA THR A 276 5.65 18.74 3.57
C THR A 276 6.18 17.39 4.05
N GLU A 277 5.86 16.29 3.36
CA GLU A 277 6.43 14.97 3.65
C GLU A 277 7.97 15.02 3.67
N GLU A 278 8.55 14.43 4.71
CA GLU A 278 10.00 14.29 4.82
C GLU A 278 10.55 13.42 3.68
N PRO A 279 11.78 13.71 3.20
CA PRO A 279 12.43 12.85 2.23
C PRO A 279 12.56 11.42 2.77
N ARG A 280 12.22 10.44 1.94
CA ARG A 280 12.31 9.02 2.30
C ARG A 280 13.74 8.70 2.78
N PRO A 281 13.94 7.78 3.74
CA PRO A 281 15.28 7.43 4.24
C PRO A 281 16.26 7.00 3.14
N SER A 282 15.72 6.49 2.02
CA SER A 282 16.49 6.03 0.87
C SER A 282 16.91 7.13 -0.12
N PHE A 283 16.40 8.36 0.03
CA PHE A 283 16.74 9.47 -0.83
C PHE A 283 18.17 9.96 -0.60
N HIS A 284 18.86 10.37 -1.65
CA HIS A 284 20.20 10.92 -1.57
C HIS A 284 20.43 12.06 -2.56
N GLY A 285 21.26 13.01 -2.17
CA GLY A 285 21.54 14.22 -2.92
C GLY A 285 22.66 15.03 -2.26
N VAL A 286 22.96 16.18 -2.84
CA VAL A 286 23.86 17.16 -2.20
C VAL A 286 23.06 17.87 -1.11
N LEU A 287 23.66 18.12 0.05
CA LEU A 287 22.97 18.88 1.10
C LEU A 287 22.67 20.30 0.58
N GLY A 288 21.40 20.68 0.59
CA GLY A 288 20.92 21.99 0.22
C GLY A 288 19.83 22.45 1.19
N THR A 289 19.26 23.62 0.93
CA THR A 289 18.11 24.13 1.69
C THR A 289 16.83 23.86 0.91
N ASN A 290 15.82 23.33 1.59
CA ASN A 290 14.49 23.20 1.01
C ASN A 290 13.90 24.61 0.79
N PRO A 291 13.46 24.98 -0.42
CA PRO A 291 12.89 26.30 -0.68
C PRO A 291 11.53 26.53 -0.02
N VAL A 292 10.82 25.46 0.37
CA VAL A 292 9.51 25.51 1.01
C VAL A 292 9.67 25.56 2.54
N THR A 293 10.38 24.60 3.12
CA THR A 293 10.50 24.49 4.59
C THR A 293 11.69 25.26 5.17
N GLY A 294 12.66 25.66 4.35
CA GLY A 294 13.90 26.31 4.79
C GLY A 294 14.89 25.38 5.50
N HIS A 295 14.52 24.12 5.77
CA HIS A 295 15.38 23.15 6.46
C HIS A 295 16.48 22.60 5.56
N PRO A 296 17.66 22.25 6.13
CA PRO A 296 18.72 21.58 5.38
C PRO A 296 18.32 20.14 5.08
N GLU A 297 18.19 19.81 3.79
CA GLU A 297 17.86 18.46 3.33
C GLU A 297 18.70 18.06 2.09
N PRO A 298 18.86 16.76 1.78
CA PRO A 298 19.46 16.36 0.52
C PRO A 298 18.61 16.87 -0.66
N VAL A 299 19.22 17.44 -1.69
CA VAL A 299 18.55 17.92 -2.90
C VAL A 299 19.08 17.17 -4.13
N TYR A 300 18.16 16.79 -5.02
CA TYR A 300 18.47 16.08 -6.26
C TYR A 300 17.85 16.78 -7.49
N PRO A 301 18.62 17.09 -8.56
CA PRO A 301 18.08 17.78 -9.72
C PRO A 301 16.98 16.98 -10.44
N LYS A 302 15.80 17.60 -10.64
CA LYS A 302 14.63 16.96 -11.28
C LYS A 302 14.93 16.46 -12.69
N TRP A 303 15.68 17.20 -13.50
CA TRP A 303 16.00 16.81 -14.89
C TRP A 303 16.82 15.52 -14.96
N LYS A 304 17.74 15.28 -14.01
CA LYS A 304 18.53 14.04 -13.95
C LYS A 304 17.62 12.83 -13.69
N ARG A 305 16.64 12.99 -12.80
CA ARG A 305 15.62 11.96 -12.55
C ARG A 305 14.79 11.70 -13.79
N GLN A 306 14.31 12.74 -14.46
CA GLN A 306 13.52 12.57 -15.69
C GLN A 306 14.31 11.86 -16.79
N LEU A 307 15.59 12.18 -16.96
CA LEU A 307 16.46 11.49 -17.89
C LEU A 307 16.62 10.00 -17.55
N ARG A 308 16.79 9.65 -16.26
CA ARG A 308 16.82 8.24 -15.82
C ARG A 308 15.52 7.52 -16.12
N PHE A 309 14.40 8.16 -15.83
CA PHE A 309 13.07 7.58 -16.03
C PHE A 309 12.78 7.33 -17.51
N TYR A 310 12.82 8.38 -18.34
CA TYR A 310 12.48 8.27 -19.77
C TYR A 310 13.59 7.61 -20.60
N GLY A 311 14.86 7.80 -20.24
CA GLY A 311 16.00 7.29 -21.00
C GLY A 311 16.42 5.87 -20.65
N VAL A 312 16.08 5.36 -19.46
CA VAL A 312 16.45 4.00 -19.02
C VAL A 312 15.22 3.21 -18.62
N THR A 313 14.43 3.69 -17.66
CA THR A 313 13.34 2.89 -17.10
C THR A 313 12.27 2.54 -18.14
N VAL A 314 11.76 3.53 -18.88
CA VAL A 314 10.69 3.30 -19.87
C VAL A 314 11.14 2.32 -20.97
N PRO A 315 12.31 2.48 -21.62
CA PRO A 315 12.80 1.51 -22.61
C PRO A 315 12.96 0.08 -22.05
N VAL A 316 13.48 -0.06 -20.83
CA VAL A 316 13.65 -1.38 -20.20
C VAL A 316 12.28 -2.04 -19.93
N ILE A 317 11.30 -1.27 -19.46
CA ILE A 317 9.94 -1.80 -19.25
C ILE A 317 9.33 -2.22 -20.58
N LEU A 318 9.41 -1.39 -21.62
CA LEU A 318 8.90 -1.72 -22.95
C LEU A 318 9.54 -3.01 -23.49
N LEU A 319 10.85 -3.19 -23.32
CA LEU A 319 11.52 -4.44 -23.68
C LEU A 319 10.96 -5.65 -22.91
N CYS A 320 10.73 -5.52 -21.60
CA CYS A 320 10.11 -6.59 -20.81
C CYS A 320 8.68 -6.91 -21.27
N LEU A 321 7.88 -5.89 -21.64
CA LEU A 321 6.54 -6.10 -22.17
C LEU A 321 6.56 -6.83 -23.52
N LEU A 322 7.51 -6.48 -24.40
CA LEU A 322 7.71 -7.19 -25.67
C LEU A 322 8.12 -8.65 -25.44
N ILE A 323 9.05 -8.91 -24.52
CA ILE A 323 9.46 -10.29 -24.18
C ILE A 323 8.26 -11.10 -23.65
N ALA A 324 7.43 -10.52 -22.79
CA ALA A 324 6.23 -11.19 -22.27
C ALA A 324 5.22 -11.49 -23.39
N PHE A 325 5.03 -10.54 -24.31
CA PHE A 325 4.16 -10.73 -25.47
C PHE A 325 4.66 -11.84 -26.41
N GLU A 326 5.96 -11.88 -26.70
CA GLU A 326 6.57 -12.95 -27.51
C GLU A 326 6.48 -14.31 -26.82
N ALA A 327 6.67 -14.38 -25.50
CA ALA A 327 6.50 -15.61 -24.73
C ALA A 327 5.06 -16.15 -24.82
N MET A 328 4.06 -15.26 -24.83
CA MET A 328 2.67 -15.61 -25.04
C MET A 328 2.42 -16.14 -26.46
N LEU A 329 2.98 -15.52 -27.51
CA LEU A 329 2.86 -16.03 -28.88
C LEU A 329 3.50 -17.42 -29.03
N LEU A 330 4.67 -17.63 -28.42
CA LEU A 330 5.33 -18.92 -28.40
C LEU A 330 4.45 -19.99 -27.72
N TYR A 331 3.75 -19.64 -26.64
CA TYR A 331 2.80 -20.55 -26.01
C TYR A 331 1.70 -20.99 -26.98
N PHE A 332 1.07 -20.07 -27.71
CA PHE A 332 0.05 -20.44 -28.70
C PHE A 332 0.62 -21.32 -29.81
N GLN A 333 1.81 -21.02 -30.32
CA GLN A 333 2.48 -21.87 -31.33
C GLN A 333 2.78 -23.27 -30.80
N MET A 334 3.25 -23.39 -29.56
CA MET A 334 3.48 -24.68 -28.91
C MET A 334 2.18 -25.46 -28.69
N GLN A 335 1.08 -24.76 -28.36
CA GLN A 335 -0.23 -25.36 -28.18
C GLN A 335 -0.76 -25.91 -29.51
N ASP A 336 -0.67 -25.15 -30.61
CA ASP A 336 -1.08 -25.59 -31.94
C ASP A 336 -0.24 -26.78 -32.42
N TRP A 337 1.07 -26.75 -32.18
CA TRP A 337 1.95 -27.89 -32.47
C TRP A 337 1.55 -29.15 -31.68
N ALA A 338 1.24 -29.00 -30.39
CA ALA A 338 0.78 -30.11 -29.55
C ALA A 338 -0.56 -30.68 -30.02
N ASN A 339 -1.50 -29.81 -30.42
CA ASN A 339 -2.79 -30.19 -30.97
C ASN A 339 -2.62 -31.03 -32.25
N HIS A 340 -1.78 -30.57 -33.19
CA HIS A 340 -1.51 -31.31 -34.45
C HIS A 340 -0.85 -32.68 -34.23
N LEU A 341 0.06 -32.82 -33.27
CA LEU A 341 0.66 -34.12 -32.98
C LEU A 341 -0.34 -35.09 -32.34
N TYR A 342 -1.28 -34.57 -31.53
CA TYR A 342 -2.36 -35.37 -30.97
C TYR A 342 -3.32 -35.89 -32.05
N GLU A 343 -3.72 -35.03 -33.00
CA GLU A 343 -4.56 -35.42 -34.14
C GLU A 343 -3.95 -36.60 -34.93
N ASN A 344 -2.62 -36.63 -35.07
CA ASN A 344 -1.91 -37.68 -35.80
C ASN A 344 -1.78 -39.01 -35.03
N ASN A 345 -1.82 -39.01 -33.69
CA ASN A 345 -1.68 -40.22 -32.86
C ASN A 345 -2.60 -40.16 -31.63
N PRO A 346 -3.91 -40.41 -31.79
CA PRO A 346 -4.86 -40.35 -30.68
C PRO A 346 -4.62 -41.53 -29.73
N SER A 347 -3.91 -41.28 -28.64
CA SER A 347 -3.75 -42.19 -27.51
C SER A 347 -4.06 -41.45 -26.22
N TYR A 348 -4.77 -42.10 -25.28
CA TYR A 348 -5.19 -41.47 -24.02
C TYR A 348 -3.99 -40.98 -23.19
N LEU A 349 -2.88 -41.73 -23.17
CA LEU A 349 -1.64 -41.34 -22.49
C LEU A 349 -0.96 -40.14 -23.17
N ASN A 350 -1.11 -40.00 -24.49
CA ASN A 350 -0.55 -38.88 -25.26
C ASN A 350 -1.39 -37.62 -25.10
N TYR A 351 -2.72 -37.74 -24.94
CA TYR A 351 -3.60 -36.59 -24.71
C TYR A 351 -3.18 -35.78 -23.46
N ALA A 352 -3.08 -36.44 -22.31
CA ALA A 352 -2.74 -35.79 -21.05
C ALA A 352 -1.31 -35.23 -21.04
N ASN A 353 -0.35 -35.97 -21.61
CA ASN A 353 1.05 -35.56 -21.61
C ASN A 353 1.35 -34.45 -22.62
N MET A 354 0.70 -34.44 -23.79
CA MET A 354 1.00 -33.47 -24.85
C MET A 354 0.18 -32.19 -24.73
N MET A 355 -1.09 -32.23 -24.29
CA MET A 355 -1.90 -31.00 -24.17
C MET A 355 -1.57 -30.17 -22.92
N CYS A 356 -1.19 -30.82 -21.82
CA CYS A 356 -0.82 -30.10 -20.59
C CYS A 356 0.60 -29.51 -20.65
N PHE A 357 1.48 -30.06 -21.49
CA PHE A 357 2.89 -29.68 -21.52
C PHE A 357 3.13 -28.21 -21.87
N PRO A 358 2.58 -27.64 -22.97
CA PRO A 358 2.75 -26.22 -23.30
C PRO A 358 2.25 -25.30 -22.17
N SER A 359 1.09 -25.62 -21.59
CA SER A 359 0.50 -24.86 -20.48
C SER A 359 1.37 -24.89 -19.22
N ILE A 360 1.97 -26.03 -18.87
CA ILE A 360 2.90 -26.13 -17.73
C ILE A 360 4.17 -25.32 -17.99
N VAL A 361 4.76 -25.45 -19.18
CA VAL A 361 5.96 -24.69 -19.56
C VAL A 361 5.69 -23.20 -19.51
N TYR A 362 4.55 -22.76 -20.05
CA TYR A 362 4.14 -21.36 -20.00
C TYR A 362 3.93 -20.87 -18.57
N ALA A 363 3.24 -21.64 -17.71
CA ALA A 363 3.03 -21.28 -16.31
C ALA A 363 4.36 -21.12 -15.54
N VAL A 364 5.33 -22.00 -15.78
CA VAL A 364 6.68 -21.89 -15.19
C VAL A 364 7.41 -20.65 -15.73
N ALA A 365 7.39 -20.43 -17.04
CA ALA A 365 8.02 -19.26 -17.67
C ALA A 365 7.45 -17.95 -17.13
N VAL A 366 6.13 -17.83 -17.04
CA VAL A 366 5.43 -16.68 -16.46
C VAL A 366 5.83 -16.45 -15.00
N THR A 367 5.91 -17.50 -14.19
CA THR A 367 6.32 -17.39 -12.78
C THR A 367 7.74 -16.85 -12.64
N ILE A 368 8.67 -17.35 -13.46
CA ILE A 368 10.06 -16.87 -13.52
C ILE A 368 10.10 -15.41 -13.97
N MET A 369 9.39 -15.06 -15.05
CA MET A 369 9.32 -13.69 -15.55
C MET A 369 8.77 -12.72 -14.52
N ASN A 370 7.67 -13.05 -13.83
CA ASN A 370 7.09 -12.24 -12.75
C ASN A 370 8.10 -11.98 -11.63
N THR A 371 8.84 -13.01 -11.20
CA THR A 371 9.81 -12.89 -10.12
C THR A 371 10.99 -12.00 -10.54
N LEU A 372 11.53 -12.21 -11.75
CA LEU A 372 12.61 -11.39 -12.29
C LEU A 372 12.18 -9.93 -12.51
N TYR A 373 10.97 -9.72 -13.04
CA TYR A 373 10.42 -8.39 -13.25
C TYR A 373 10.21 -7.64 -11.94
N ASN A 374 9.67 -8.29 -10.91
CA ASN A 374 9.48 -7.69 -9.59
C ASN A 374 10.80 -7.25 -8.94
N ILE A 375 11.89 -8.01 -9.14
CA ILE A 375 13.23 -7.60 -8.70
C ILE A 375 13.72 -6.41 -9.53
N LEU A 376 13.51 -6.45 -10.85
CA LEU A 376 13.95 -5.41 -11.78
C LEU A 376 13.29 -4.07 -11.49
N ILE A 377 11.95 -4.01 -11.34
CA ILE A 377 11.23 -2.75 -11.12
C ILE A 377 11.62 -2.10 -9.79
N LYS A 378 11.86 -2.89 -8.73
CA LYS A 378 12.33 -2.36 -7.43
C LYS A 378 13.70 -1.71 -7.59
N LYS A 379 14.63 -2.36 -8.31
CA LYS A 379 15.96 -1.81 -8.63
C LYS A 379 15.88 -0.56 -9.51
N LEU A 380 15.04 -0.54 -10.54
CA LEU A 380 14.84 0.63 -11.41
C LEU A 380 14.24 1.81 -10.65
N ASN A 381 13.25 1.54 -9.79
CA ASN A 381 12.59 2.58 -9.02
C ASN A 381 13.52 3.18 -7.94
N ASP A 382 14.39 2.37 -7.34
CA ASP A 382 15.47 2.87 -6.47
C ASP A 382 16.52 3.67 -7.26
N TYR A 383 16.85 3.26 -8.48
CA TYR A 383 17.75 3.98 -9.38
C TYR A 383 17.22 5.37 -9.78
N GLU A 384 15.90 5.53 -9.91
CA GLU A 384 15.24 6.82 -10.18
C GLU A 384 15.42 7.84 -9.04
N ASN A 385 15.70 7.40 -7.80
CA ASN A 385 15.96 8.25 -6.63
C ASN A 385 14.80 9.24 -6.34
N HIS A 386 13.61 8.70 -6.07
CA HIS A 386 12.45 9.48 -5.62
C HIS A 386 12.68 10.11 -4.23
N ARG A 387 12.28 11.39 -4.08
CA ARG A 387 12.34 12.14 -2.81
C ARG A 387 11.34 11.60 -1.80
N LEU A 388 10.08 11.47 -2.20
CA LEU A 388 8.96 11.10 -1.35
C LEU A 388 8.65 9.60 -1.42
N GLN A 389 8.10 9.06 -0.34
CA GLN A 389 7.66 7.66 -0.30
C GLN A 389 6.41 7.46 -1.17
N SER A 390 5.45 8.38 -1.10
CA SER A 390 4.25 8.41 -1.96
C SER A 390 4.60 8.42 -3.46
N SER A 391 5.54 9.29 -3.87
CA SER A 391 6.03 9.34 -5.26
C SER A 391 6.72 8.03 -5.68
N TYR A 392 7.54 7.44 -4.81
CA TYR A 392 8.20 6.16 -5.08
C TYR A 392 7.17 5.06 -5.34
N GLU A 393 6.17 4.93 -4.46
CA GLU A 393 5.14 3.90 -4.57
C GLU A 393 4.25 4.10 -5.79
N ASN A 394 3.81 5.33 -6.07
CA ASN A 394 2.99 5.62 -7.27
C ASN A 394 3.69 5.21 -8.57
N HIS A 395 4.99 5.49 -8.69
CA HIS A 395 5.76 5.06 -9.85
C HIS A 395 5.99 3.54 -9.87
N LEU A 396 6.10 2.89 -8.72
CA LEU A 396 6.22 1.43 -8.64
C LEU A 396 4.92 0.74 -9.08
N ILE A 397 3.76 1.26 -8.65
CA ILE A 397 2.43 0.78 -9.03
C ILE A 397 2.28 0.79 -10.55
N VAL A 398 2.58 1.91 -11.21
CA VAL A 398 2.48 2.03 -12.68
C VAL A 398 3.31 0.97 -13.39
N LYS A 399 4.55 0.76 -12.95
CA LYS A 399 5.46 -0.25 -13.54
C LYS A 399 4.94 -1.67 -13.32
N MET A 400 4.49 -1.96 -12.12
CA MET A 400 3.96 -3.27 -11.73
C MET A 400 2.69 -3.61 -12.50
N VAL A 401 1.74 -2.66 -12.57
CA VAL A 401 0.48 -2.82 -13.27
C VAL A 401 0.69 -3.03 -14.76
N SER A 402 1.58 -2.26 -15.40
CA SER A 402 1.81 -2.37 -16.85
C SER A 402 2.22 -3.79 -17.28
N PHE A 403 3.09 -4.44 -16.50
CA PHE A 403 3.56 -5.79 -16.81
C PHE A 403 2.54 -6.87 -16.45
N ASN A 404 1.95 -6.80 -15.25
CA ASN A 404 0.92 -7.76 -14.86
C ASN A 404 -0.31 -7.66 -15.78
N PHE A 405 -0.67 -6.47 -16.25
CA PHE A 405 -1.72 -6.29 -17.24
C PHE A 405 -1.43 -7.05 -18.53
N VAL A 406 -0.23 -6.90 -19.10
CA VAL A 406 0.16 -7.62 -20.31
C VAL A 406 0.15 -9.13 -20.09
N ASN A 407 0.76 -9.58 -19.00
CA ASN A 407 0.90 -11.00 -18.69
C ASN A 407 -0.45 -11.69 -18.44
N CYS A 408 -1.40 -11.00 -17.80
CA CYS A 408 -2.71 -11.57 -17.46
C CYS A 408 -3.75 -11.44 -18.59
N PHE A 409 -3.75 -10.34 -19.33
CA PHE A 409 -4.84 -10.04 -20.27
C PHE A 409 -4.47 -10.19 -21.74
N MET A 410 -3.19 -10.18 -22.14
CA MET A 410 -2.86 -10.26 -23.57
C MET A 410 -3.25 -11.58 -24.21
N SER A 411 -3.18 -12.70 -23.48
CA SER A 411 -3.66 -13.99 -24.00
C SER A 411 -5.17 -13.95 -24.26
N LEU A 412 -5.94 -13.34 -23.35
CA LEU A 412 -7.38 -13.12 -23.52
C LEU A 412 -7.68 -12.18 -24.68
N PHE A 413 -6.91 -11.10 -24.85
CA PHE A 413 -7.04 -10.20 -25.99
C PHE A 413 -6.69 -10.89 -27.32
N TYR A 414 -5.68 -11.76 -27.33
CA TYR A 414 -5.32 -12.56 -28.49
C TYR A 414 -6.47 -13.49 -28.88
N MET A 415 -7.06 -14.20 -27.92
CA MET A 415 -8.23 -15.06 -28.17
C MET A 415 -9.45 -14.24 -28.65
N ALA A 416 -9.71 -13.10 -28.02
CA ALA A 416 -10.87 -12.27 -28.33
C ALA A 416 -10.78 -11.59 -29.72
N PHE A 417 -9.61 -11.05 -30.08
CA PHE A 417 -9.48 -10.16 -31.24
C PHE A 417 -8.77 -10.80 -32.43
N TYR A 418 -7.80 -11.68 -32.18
CA TYR A 418 -7.05 -12.34 -33.25
C TYR A 418 -7.69 -13.67 -33.63
N LEU A 419 -7.91 -14.58 -32.67
CA LEU A 419 -8.57 -15.86 -32.94
C LEU A 419 -10.09 -15.73 -33.12
N GLN A 420 -10.70 -14.72 -32.49
CA GLN A 420 -12.14 -14.45 -32.51
C GLN A 420 -13.00 -15.62 -32.01
N ASP A 421 -12.45 -16.44 -31.11
CA ASP A 421 -13.16 -17.57 -30.49
C ASP A 421 -13.69 -17.18 -29.11
N VAL A 422 -14.96 -16.77 -29.09
CA VAL A 422 -15.66 -16.38 -27.85
C VAL A 422 -15.88 -17.57 -26.92
N THR A 423 -15.95 -18.79 -27.47
CA THR A 423 -16.15 -20.00 -26.66
C THR A 423 -14.89 -20.38 -25.91
N LEU A 424 -13.74 -20.35 -26.59
CA LEU A 424 -12.42 -20.54 -25.98
C LEU A 424 -12.11 -19.43 -24.97
N LEU A 425 -12.40 -18.19 -25.33
CA LEU A 425 -12.26 -17.05 -24.43
C LEU A 425 -13.07 -17.24 -23.13
N ARG A 426 -14.32 -17.71 -23.25
CA ARG A 426 -15.19 -17.98 -22.11
C ARG A 426 -14.63 -19.13 -21.24
N SER A 427 -14.20 -20.23 -21.83
CA SER A 427 -13.65 -21.36 -21.07
C SER A 427 -12.37 -20.98 -20.33
N ASP A 428 -11.48 -20.23 -20.98
CA ASP A 428 -10.21 -19.81 -20.38
C ASP A 428 -10.41 -18.78 -19.28
N LEU A 429 -11.32 -17.83 -19.47
CA LEU A 429 -11.65 -16.86 -18.43
C LEU A 429 -12.26 -17.53 -17.19
N VAL A 430 -13.15 -18.52 -17.39
CA VAL A 430 -13.70 -19.32 -16.29
C VAL A 430 -12.59 -20.10 -15.59
N ALA A 431 -11.72 -20.77 -16.35
CA ALA A 431 -10.60 -21.52 -15.80
C ALA A 431 -9.67 -20.60 -15.00
N LEU A 432 -9.29 -19.44 -15.54
CA LEU A 432 -8.42 -18.48 -14.85
C LEU A 432 -9.05 -17.93 -13.58
N LEU A 433 -10.32 -17.51 -13.61
CA LEU A 433 -10.99 -16.99 -12.42
C LEU A 433 -11.08 -18.04 -11.31
N ILE A 434 -11.48 -19.27 -11.64
CA ILE A 434 -11.62 -20.33 -10.64
C ILE A 434 -10.23 -20.76 -10.13
N THR A 435 -9.27 -20.97 -11.03
CA THR A 435 -7.93 -21.43 -10.63
C THR A 435 -7.19 -20.38 -9.82
N GLN A 436 -7.23 -19.10 -10.21
CA GLN A 436 -6.61 -18.01 -9.45
C GLN A 436 -7.27 -17.85 -8.08
N GLN A 437 -8.60 -17.95 -7.99
CA GLN A 437 -9.29 -17.91 -6.70
C GLN A 437 -8.88 -19.12 -5.84
N VAL A 438 -8.94 -20.34 -6.34
CA VAL A 438 -8.59 -21.53 -5.53
C VAL A 438 -7.13 -21.51 -5.10
N ILE A 439 -6.20 -21.20 -6.02
CA ILE A 439 -4.76 -21.15 -5.71
C ILE A 439 -4.45 -20.01 -4.75
N GLY A 440 -5.00 -18.82 -4.99
CA GLY A 440 -4.85 -17.65 -4.12
C GLY A 440 -5.34 -17.98 -2.71
N GLN A 441 -6.56 -18.51 -2.60
CA GLN A 441 -7.12 -18.88 -1.30
C GLN A 441 -6.27 -19.93 -0.56
N LEU A 442 -5.71 -20.92 -1.26
CA LEU A 442 -4.80 -21.90 -0.65
C LEU A 442 -3.47 -21.27 -0.19
N GLN A 443 -2.88 -20.40 -1.00
CA GLN A 443 -1.63 -19.71 -0.69
C GLN A 443 -1.80 -18.71 0.45
N GLU A 444 -2.96 -18.09 0.59
CA GLU A 444 -3.17 -16.99 1.52
C GLU A 444 -3.82 -17.40 2.83
N SER A 445 -4.62 -18.46 2.85
CA SER A 445 -5.25 -18.95 4.09
C SER A 445 -4.58 -20.20 4.65
N ALA A 446 -4.37 -21.23 3.83
CA ALA A 446 -3.86 -22.52 4.30
C ALA A 446 -2.37 -22.46 4.62
N LEU A 447 -1.57 -21.80 3.78
CA LEU A 447 -0.12 -21.70 4.00
C LEU A 447 0.21 -20.91 5.29
N PRO A 448 -0.34 -19.70 5.54
CA PRO A 448 -0.02 -18.97 6.77
C PRO A 448 -0.55 -19.65 8.03
N PHE A 449 -1.69 -20.35 7.96
CA PHE A 449 -2.21 -21.12 9.08
C PHE A 449 -1.32 -22.33 9.41
N LEU A 450 -0.86 -23.06 8.40
CA LEU A 450 0.09 -24.16 8.58
C LEU A 450 1.41 -23.64 9.13
N ILE A 451 1.93 -22.56 8.55
CA ILE A 451 3.12 -21.83 9.02
C ILE A 451 2.94 -21.46 10.49
N LEU A 452 1.86 -20.76 10.86
CA LEU A 452 1.56 -20.37 12.24
C LEU A 452 1.50 -21.57 13.19
N LYS A 453 0.86 -22.67 12.79
CA LYS A 453 0.77 -23.90 13.59
C LYS A 453 2.12 -24.61 13.76
N PHE A 454 2.98 -24.57 12.75
CA PHE A 454 4.35 -25.06 12.87
C PHE A 454 5.20 -24.13 13.74
N TRP A 455 5.02 -22.80 13.63
CA TRP A 455 5.69 -21.81 14.47
C TRP A 455 5.31 -21.95 15.94
N THR A 456 4.02 -22.01 16.28
CA THR A 456 3.59 -22.17 17.69
C THR A 456 4.19 -23.42 18.31
N LYS A 457 4.19 -24.55 17.59
CA LYS A 457 4.84 -25.78 18.04
C LYS A 457 6.36 -25.67 18.17
N LYS A 458 7.01 -24.91 17.29
CA LYS A 458 8.46 -24.69 17.34
C LYS A 458 8.83 -23.77 18.51
N VAL A 459 8.09 -22.67 18.70
CA VAL A 459 8.25 -21.74 19.83
C VAL A 459 8.00 -22.43 21.16
N GLU A 460 6.95 -23.26 21.29
CA GLU A 460 6.73 -24.08 22.51
C GLU A 460 7.91 -25.01 22.80
N LYS A 461 8.52 -25.59 21.76
CA LYS A 461 9.67 -26.48 21.88
C LYS A 461 10.97 -25.74 22.21
N ASP A 462 11.14 -24.53 21.70
CA ASP A 462 12.32 -23.68 21.91
C ASP A 462 12.21 -22.92 23.25
N ALA A 463 11.01 -22.55 23.70
CA ALA A 463 10.72 -22.02 25.04
C ALA A 463 11.06 -23.05 26.15
N GLY A 464 10.85 -24.34 25.88
CA GLY A 464 11.32 -25.43 26.74
C GLY A 464 12.84 -25.64 26.75
N LYS A 465 13.61 -24.91 25.93
CA LYS A 465 15.07 -25.02 25.77
C LYS A 465 15.83 -23.68 25.92
N GLY A 466 15.15 -22.59 26.28
CA GLY A 466 15.67 -21.23 26.14
C GLY A 466 16.92 -20.91 26.97
N GLU A 467 17.86 -20.18 26.36
CA GLU A 467 18.95 -19.44 27.02
C GLU A 467 18.35 -18.52 28.12
N LYS A 468 19.02 -18.41 29.27
CA LYS A 468 18.57 -17.52 30.35
C LYS A 468 19.06 -16.11 30.06
N TRP A 469 18.14 -15.17 29.94
CA TRP A 469 18.47 -13.76 29.71
C TRP A 469 18.80 -13.07 31.05
N GLU A 470 19.89 -12.31 31.12
CA GLU A 470 20.16 -11.40 32.25
C GLU A 470 19.52 -10.03 31.96
N GLU A 471 18.63 -9.61 32.85
CA GLU A 471 17.74 -8.46 32.66
C GLU A 471 18.35 -7.11 33.11
N GLU A 472 18.06 -6.03 32.37
CA GLU A 472 17.90 -4.67 32.92
C GLU A 472 16.44 -4.45 33.35
N GLY A 473 15.94 -5.30 34.24
CA GLY A 473 14.63 -5.20 34.90
C GLY A 473 13.37 -5.36 34.02
N LEU A 474 13.46 -5.75 32.74
CA LEU A 474 12.28 -5.92 31.86
C LEU A 474 11.53 -7.25 32.12
N PRO A 475 10.19 -7.29 32.06
CA PRO A 475 9.44 -8.53 32.28
C PRO A 475 9.77 -9.60 31.23
N PRO A 476 9.91 -10.88 31.61
CA PRO A 476 10.26 -11.95 30.68
C PRO A 476 9.21 -12.17 29.58
N GLU A 477 7.93 -11.93 29.88
CA GLU A 477 6.83 -12.03 28.91
C GLU A 477 7.00 -11.05 27.74
N LEU A 478 7.44 -9.82 28.03
CA LEU A 478 7.69 -8.78 27.03
C LEU A 478 8.92 -9.11 26.16
N ILE A 479 9.93 -9.76 26.75
CA ILE A 479 11.12 -10.23 26.02
C ILE A 479 10.72 -11.35 25.06
N GLN A 480 9.94 -12.32 25.55
CA GLN A 480 9.43 -13.41 24.74
C GLN A 480 8.57 -12.90 23.57
N GLN A 481 7.64 -11.99 23.86
CA GLN A 481 6.80 -11.36 22.84
C GLN A 481 7.64 -10.73 21.72
N ALA A 482 8.68 -9.95 22.06
CA ALA A 482 9.53 -9.33 21.07
C ALA A 482 10.29 -10.36 20.22
N TYR A 483 10.78 -11.45 20.79
CA TYR A 483 11.42 -12.51 20.00
C TYR A 483 10.42 -13.24 19.08
N ASP A 484 9.21 -13.50 19.56
CA ASP A 484 8.16 -14.14 18.79
C ASP A 484 7.75 -13.23 17.61
N GLU A 485 7.48 -11.95 17.87
CA GLU A 485 7.18 -10.96 16.82
C GLU A 485 8.37 -10.75 15.88
N ALA A 486 9.61 -10.77 16.37
CA ALA A 486 10.79 -10.71 15.51
C ALA A 486 10.95 -11.91 14.56
N SER A 487 10.22 -13.01 14.78
CA SER A 487 10.20 -14.18 13.90
C SER A 487 9.05 -14.16 12.88
N MET A 488 8.01 -13.37 13.13
CA MET A 488 6.87 -13.20 12.22
C MET A 488 7.30 -12.60 10.88
N GLU A 489 6.46 -12.69 9.86
CA GLU A 489 6.74 -12.11 8.55
C GLU A 489 6.53 -10.58 8.56
N LYS A 490 7.30 -9.87 7.73
CA LYS A 490 7.13 -8.43 7.57
C LYS A 490 6.07 -8.16 6.50
N TYR A 491 5.04 -7.41 6.86
CA TYR A 491 4.11 -6.85 5.86
C TYR A 491 4.85 -5.88 4.93
N LEU A 492 4.89 -6.19 3.62
CA LEU A 492 5.61 -5.40 2.62
C LEU A 492 4.82 -4.19 2.12
N GLY A 493 3.55 -4.06 2.50
CA GLY A 493 2.65 -2.98 2.14
C GLY A 493 1.48 -3.47 1.28
N THR A 494 0.51 -2.58 1.06
CA THR A 494 -0.77 -2.86 0.37
C THR A 494 -0.67 -3.04 -1.15
N LEU A 495 0.55 -3.07 -1.71
CA LEU A 495 0.74 -3.08 -3.16
C LEU A 495 0.25 -4.36 -3.81
N ASP A 496 0.59 -5.52 -3.22
CA ASP A 496 0.20 -6.82 -3.75
C ASP A 496 -1.31 -7.03 -3.53
N ASP A 497 -1.83 -6.64 -2.37
CA ASP A 497 -3.26 -6.73 -2.04
C ASP A 497 -4.13 -5.90 -3.02
N TYR A 498 -3.74 -4.65 -3.33
CA TYR A 498 -4.45 -3.85 -4.34
C TYR A 498 -4.27 -4.41 -5.77
N LEU A 499 -3.12 -5.02 -6.08
CA LEU A 499 -2.88 -5.61 -7.39
C LEU A 499 -3.86 -6.75 -7.66
N GLU A 500 -4.15 -7.58 -6.66
CA GLU A 500 -5.15 -8.63 -6.78
C GLU A 500 -6.53 -8.06 -7.12
N LEU A 501 -7.00 -7.08 -6.34
CA LEU A 501 -8.29 -6.42 -6.61
C LEU A 501 -8.33 -5.76 -7.98
N PHE A 502 -7.20 -5.19 -8.42
CA PHE A 502 -7.07 -4.59 -9.74
C PHE A 502 -7.18 -5.61 -10.87
N LEU A 503 -6.49 -6.75 -10.77
CA LEU A 503 -6.58 -7.83 -11.76
C LEU A 503 -7.99 -8.43 -11.78
N GLN A 504 -8.57 -8.67 -10.61
CA GLN A 504 -9.95 -9.15 -10.47
C GLN A 504 -10.94 -8.19 -11.14
N PHE A 505 -10.81 -6.89 -10.89
CA PHE A 505 -11.61 -5.85 -11.56
C PHE A 505 -11.46 -5.92 -13.08
N GLY A 506 -10.23 -6.13 -13.59
CA GLY A 506 -9.98 -6.34 -15.01
C GLY A 506 -10.75 -7.53 -15.58
N TYR A 507 -10.66 -8.72 -14.95
CA TYR A 507 -11.38 -9.91 -15.43
C TYR A 507 -12.90 -9.74 -15.43
N VAL A 508 -13.46 -9.02 -14.44
CA VAL A 508 -14.90 -8.76 -14.35
C VAL A 508 -15.38 -7.79 -15.43
N PHE A 509 -14.67 -6.68 -15.63
CA PHE A 509 -15.18 -5.57 -16.44
C PHE A 509 -14.69 -5.57 -17.89
N LEU A 510 -13.48 -6.05 -18.19
CA LEU A 510 -12.98 -6.12 -19.58
C LEU A 510 -13.82 -7.07 -20.45
N PHE A 511 -14.22 -8.21 -19.89
CA PHE A 511 -14.89 -9.31 -20.61
C PHE A 511 -16.33 -9.52 -20.16
N SER A 512 -16.97 -8.45 -19.66
CA SER A 512 -18.31 -8.54 -19.06
C SER A 512 -19.38 -9.00 -20.04
N SER A 513 -19.24 -8.70 -21.34
CA SER A 513 -20.12 -9.20 -22.40
C SER A 513 -19.97 -10.71 -22.66
N VAL A 514 -18.84 -11.31 -22.29
CA VAL A 514 -18.52 -12.72 -22.59
C VAL A 514 -18.92 -13.63 -21.44
N TYR A 515 -18.65 -13.20 -20.20
CA TYR A 515 -18.91 -13.98 -19.00
C TYR A 515 -19.51 -13.13 -17.85
N PRO A 516 -20.83 -12.91 -17.86
CA PRO A 516 -21.52 -12.11 -16.83
C PRO A 516 -21.39 -12.61 -15.40
N LEU A 517 -21.12 -13.91 -15.21
CA LEU A 517 -20.99 -14.52 -13.88
C LEU A 517 -19.63 -14.21 -13.22
N ALA A 518 -18.69 -13.56 -13.91
CA ALA A 518 -17.40 -13.15 -13.34
C ALA A 518 -17.58 -12.36 -12.02
N ALA A 519 -18.54 -11.44 -11.99
CA ALA A 519 -18.80 -10.60 -10.81
C ALA A 519 -19.27 -11.41 -9.59
N PHE A 520 -19.99 -12.52 -9.81
CA PHE A 520 -20.42 -13.40 -8.72
C PHE A 520 -19.25 -14.12 -8.06
N TRP A 521 -18.32 -14.66 -8.88
CA TRP A 521 -17.11 -15.29 -8.36
C TRP A 521 -16.20 -14.28 -7.66
N ALA A 522 -16.04 -13.09 -8.24
CA ALA A 522 -15.29 -12.00 -7.61
C ALA A 522 -15.89 -11.58 -6.26
N LEU A 523 -17.23 -11.51 -6.17
CA LEU A 523 -17.94 -11.20 -4.92
C LEU A 523 -17.65 -12.25 -3.84
N ILE A 524 -17.73 -13.54 -4.17
CA ILE A 524 -17.41 -14.62 -3.23
C ILE A 524 -15.95 -14.52 -2.78
N ASN A 525 -15.02 -14.31 -3.73
CA ASN A 525 -13.60 -14.17 -3.41
C ASN A 525 -13.38 -13.03 -2.42
N ASN A 526 -13.97 -11.84 -2.65
CA ASN A 526 -13.74 -10.69 -1.79
C ASN A 526 -14.31 -10.87 -0.38
N ILE A 527 -15.38 -11.66 -0.21
CA ILE A 527 -15.91 -12.01 1.12
C ILE A 527 -14.89 -12.84 1.91
N PHE A 528 -14.24 -13.81 1.25
CA PHE A 528 -13.16 -14.57 1.87
C PHE A 528 -11.91 -13.72 2.08
N GLU A 529 -11.56 -12.89 1.10
CA GLU A 529 -10.38 -12.04 1.12
C GLU A 529 -10.37 -11.10 2.31
N LEU A 530 -11.50 -10.42 2.56
CA LEU A 530 -11.68 -9.55 3.71
C LEU A 530 -11.34 -10.24 5.04
N ARG A 531 -11.61 -11.55 5.14
CA ARG A 531 -11.33 -12.35 6.34
C ARG A 531 -9.90 -12.81 6.41
N ILE A 532 -9.36 -13.27 5.29
CA ILE A 532 -8.00 -13.79 5.23
C ILE A 532 -7.01 -12.66 5.45
N ASP A 533 -7.21 -11.50 4.83
CA ASP A 533 -6.44 -10.30 5.10
C ASP A 533 -6.50 -9.86 6.56
N SER A 534 -7.69 -9.83 7.17
CA SER A 534 -7.82 -9.48 8.59
C SER A 534 -7.03 -10.43 9.50
N PHE A 535 -7.05 -11.73 9.18
CA PHE A 535 -6.31 -12.75 9.90
C PHE A 535 -4.80 -12.61 9.68
N LYS A 536 -4.36 -12.39 8.44
CA LYS A 536 -2.95 -12.15 8.08
C LYS A 536 -2.39 -10.98 8.91
N MET A 537 -3.11 -9.87 8.97
CA MET A 537 -2.69 -8.68 9.73
C MET A 537 -2.67 -8.87 11.24
N CYS A 538 -3.52 -9.73 11.79
CA CYS A 538 -3.61 -9.95 13.23
C CYS A 538 -2.76 -11.11 13.76
N CYS A 539 -2.37 -12.06 12.93
CA CYS A 539 -1.77 -13.32 13.40
C CYS A 539 -0.52 -13.78 12.62
N VAL A 540 -0.27 -13.25 11.42
CA VAL A 540 0.83 -13.73 10.55
C VAL A 540 1.94 -12.69 10.45
N PHE A 541 1.55 -11.44 10.22
CA PHE A 541 2.49 -10.35 10.06
C PHE A 541 2.82 -9.69 11.39
N ARG A 542 4.06 -9.19 11.48
CA ARG A 542 4.43 -8.15 12.45
C ARG A 542 3.56 -6.93 12.22
N ARG A 543 3.31 -6.18 13.29
CA ARG A 543 2.63 -4.89 13.18
C ARG A 543 3.39 -3.99 12.19
N PRO A 544 2.74 -3.53 11.11
CA PRO A 544 3.35 -2.56 10.22
C PRO A 544 3.51 -1.21 10.93
N PHE A 545 4.48 -0.41 10.47
CA PHE A 545 4.51 0.99 10.87
C PHE A 545 3.26 1.70 10.36
N PRO A 546 2.56 2.48 11.20
CA PRO A 546 1.42 3.28 10.77
C PRO A 546 1.87 4.25 9.68
N LEU A 547 1.10 4.31 8.59
CA LEU A 547 1.33 5.22 7.48
C LEU A 547 0.06 6.02 7.22
N SER A 548 0.22 7.33 7.17
CA SER A 548 -0.85 8.25 6.77
C SER A 548 -1.07 8.18 5.26
N ALA A 549 -2.32 8.35 4.84
CA ALA A 549 -2.72 8.36 3.45
C ALA A 549 -3.99 9.19 3.26
N SER A 550 -4.02 10.00 2.20
CA SER A 550 -5.16 10.84 1.82
C SER A 550 -6.02 10.21 0.72
N ASN A 551 -5.53 9.16 0.06
CA ASN A 551 -6.22 8.39 -0.97
C ASN A 551 -5.48 7.07 -1.24
N ILE A 552 -6.00 6.26 -2.17
CA ILE A 552 -5.38 4.99 -2.60
C ILE A 552 -4.20 5.18 -3.57
N GLY A 553 -3.77 6.42 -3.81
CA GLY A 553 -2.64 6.75 -4.68
C GLY A 553 -2.89 6.48 -6.15
N ALA A 554 -1.85 6.02 -6.85
CA ALA A 554 -1.91 5.70 -8.27
C ALA A 554 -2.94 4.61 -8.62
N TRP A 555 -3.42 3.82 -7.64
CA TRP A 555 -4.45 2.81 -7.87
C TRP A 555 -5.74 3.41 -8.43
N GLN A 556 -6.17 4.58 -7.96
CA GLN A 556 -7.37 5.26 -8.48
C GLN A 556 -7.25 5.47 -10.00
N MET A 557 -6.11 6.02 -10.43
CA MET A 557 -5.83 6.23 -11.86
C MET A 557 -5.80 4.91 -12.63
N MET A 558 -5.26 3.84 -12.05
CA MET A 558 -5.23 2.52 -12.68
C MET A 558 -6.64 1.94 -12.86
N PHE A 559 -7.49 1.95 -11.84
CA PHE A 559 -8.87 1.47 -11.94
C PHE A 559 -9.69 2.26 -12.98
N GLU A 560 -9.53 3.59 -13.01
CA GLU A 560 -10.18 4.42 -14.03
C GLU A 560 -9.68 4.12 -15.45
N LEU A 561 -8.37 3.92 -15.61
CA LEU A 561 -7.78 3.52 -16.90
C LEU A 561 -8.31 2.15 -17.34
N MET A 562 -8.34 1.17 -16.44
CA MET A 562 -8.93 -0.14 -16.69
C MET A 562 -10.41 -0.02 -17.11
N GLY A 563 -11.18 0.85 -16.46
CA GLY A 563 -12.57 1.15 -16.85
C GLY A 563 -12.70 1.73 -18.25
N LYS A 564 -11.76 2.58 -18.70
CA LYS A 564 -11.73 3.11 -20.07
C LYS A 564 -11.38 2.02 -21.09
N ILE A 565 -10.37 1.19 -20.78
CA ILE A 565 -9.99 0.03 -21.62
C ILE A 565 -11.18 -0.94 -21.72
N ALA A 566 -11.93 -1.17 -20.63
CA ALA A 566 -13.11 -2.01 -20.63
C ALA A 566 -14.20 -1.54 -21.61
N VAL A 567 -14.40 -0.22 -21.75
CA VAL A 567 -15.34 0.31 -22.76
C VAL A 567 -14.91 -0.12 -24.16
N MET A 568 -13.64 0.10 -24.50
CA MET A 568 -13.07 -0.28 -25.79
C MET A 568 -13.21 -1.79 -26.03
N THR A 569 -12.83 -2.63 -25.06
CA THR A 569 -12.88 -4.09 -25.15
C THR A 569 -14.30 -4.60 -25.39
N ASN A 570 -15.27 -4.19 -24.57
CA ASN A 570 -16.65 -4.67 -24.70
C ASN A 570 -17.28 -4.18 -26.02
N CYS A 571 -17.00 -2.96 -26.47
CA CYS A 571 -17.52 -2.46 -27.76
C CYS A 571 -17.00 -3.29 -28.94
N ILE A 572 -15.70 -3.62 -28.95
CA ILE A 572 -15.11 -4.45 -30.01
C ILE A 572 -15.69 -5.87 -29.96
N ILE A 573 -15.76 -6.51 -28.79
CA ILE A 573 -16.31 -7.88 -28.66
C ILE A 573 -17.76 -7.94 -29.17
N ILE A 574 -18.59 -6.96 -28.80
CA ILE A 574 -19.98 -6.88 -29.27
C ILE A 574 -20.03 -6.66 -30.79
N GLY A 575 -19.17 -5.81 -31.35
CA GLY A 575 -19.11 -5.55 -32.79
C GLY A 575 -18.63 -6.73 -33.62
N LEU A 576 -17.75 -7.57 -33.08
CA LEU A 576 -17.27 -8.80 -33.72
C LEU A 576 -18.31 -9.93 -33.70
N ASN A 577 -19.40 -9.80 -32.94
CA ASN A 577 -20.40 -10.84 -32.84
C ASN A 577 -21.21 -10.99 -34.17
N PRO A 578 -21.27 -12.20 -34.77
CA PRO A 578 -21.97 -12.43 -36.04
C PRO A 578 -23.46 -12.04 -36.02
N GLU A 579 -24.16 -12.17 -34.90
CA GLU A 579 -25.57 -11.80 -34.84
C GLU A 579 -25.77 -10.28 -34.80
N VAL A 580 -24.85 -9.54 -34.16
CA VAL A 580 -24.88 -8.07 -34.19
C VAL A 580 -24.64 -7.57 -35.61
N GLN A 581 -23.70 -8.20 -36.34
CA GLN A 581 -23.41 -7.86 -37.73
C GLN A 581 -24.63 -8.05 -38.66
N LYS A 582 -25.46 -9.08 -38.41
CA LYS A 582 -26.70 -9.33 -39.17
C LYS A 582 -27.78 -8.27 -38.95
N LEU A 583 -27.76 -7.58 -37.81
CA LEU A 583 -28.82 -6.68 -37.39
C LEU A 583 -28.67 -5.25 -37.91
N VAL A 584 -27.49 -4.89 -38.39
CA VAL A 584 -27.24 -3.55 -38.91
C VAL A 584 -27.50 -3.54 -40.42
N PRO A 585 -28.67 -3.06 -40.90
CA PRO A 585 -29.04 -3.16 -42.30
C PRO A 585 -28.11 -2.30 -43.16
N GLY A 586 -27.53 -2.86 -44.22
CA GLY A 586 -26.77 -2.09 -45.24
C GLY A 586 -25.24 -2.21 -45.20
N HIS A 587 -24.66 -3.12 -44.42
CA HIS A 587 -23.21 -3.27 -44.28
C HIS A 587 -22.65 -4.30 -45.27
N GLN A 588 -22.17 -3.82 -46.42
CA GLN A 588 -21.38 -4.66 -47.34
C GLN A 588 -19.87 -4.56 -47.08
N THR A 589 -19.41 -3.64 -46.21
CA THR A 589 -17.96 -3.41 -45.99
C THR A 589 -17.55 -3.43 -44.51
N PRO A 590 -16.41 -4.07 -44.15
CA PRO A 590 -15.86 -4.07 -42.79
C PRO A 590 -15.60 -2.67 -42.20
N ALA A 591 -15.33 -1.68 -43.06
CA ALA A 591 -15.06 -0.30 -42.64
C ALA A 591 -16.27 0.36 -41.95
N GLN A 592 -17.49 0.10 -42.43
CA GLN A 592 -18.70 0.68 -41.86
C GLN A 592 -18.99 0.12 -40.45
N LEU A 593 -18.73 -1.17 -40.24
CA LEU A 593 -18.87 -1.81 -38.93
C LEU A 593 -17.95 -1.17 -37.89
N VAL A 594 -16.67 -0.96 -38.26
CA VAL A 594 -15.69 -0.29 -37.39
C VAL A 594 -16.16 1.10 -37.01
N VAL A 595 -16.67 1.89 -37.97
CA VAL A 595 -17.19 3.24 -37.70
C VAL A 595 -18.34 3.21 -36.68
N ILE A 596 -19.28 2.26 -36.80
CA ILE A 596 -20.39 2.14 -35.84
C ILE A 596 -19.88 1.77 -34.44
N VAL A 597 -18.97 0.82 -34.34
CA VAL A 597 -18.37 0.41 -33.05
C VAL A 597 -17.65 1.59 -32.40
N VAL A 598 -16.88 2.36 -33.17
CA VAL A 598 -16.17 3.56 -32.68
C VAL A 598 -17.15 4.66 -32.26
N ILE A 599 -18.26 4.86 -32.98
CA ILE A 599 -19.30 5.81 -32.59
C ILE A 599 -19.94 5.38 -31.26
N LEU A 600 -20.31 4.12 -31.12
CA LEU A 600 -20.87 3.56 -29.88
C LEU A 600 -19.89 3.74 -28.71
N GLU A 601 -18.61 3.43 -28.93
CA GLU A 601 -17.54 3.64 -27.96
C GLU A 601 -17.48 5.10 -27.49
N HIS A 602 -17.45 6.06 -28.42
CA HIS A 602 -17.40 7.49 -28.09
C HIS A 602 -18.65 7.95 -27.34
N ILE A 603 -19.84 7.42 -27.65
CA ILE A 603 -21.07 7.72 -26.91
C ILE A 603 -20.93 7.24 -25.46
N ILE A 604 -20.44 6.02 -25.23
CA ILE A 604 -20.27 5.47 -23.89
C ILE A 604 -19.18 6.25 -23.13
N LEU A 605 -18.05 6.55 -23.77
CA LEU A 605 -17.00 7.37 -23.16
C LEU A 605 -17.49 8.77 -22.80
N ALA A 606 -18.27 9.41 -23.67
CA ALA A 606 -18.90 10.70 -23.40
C ALA A 606 -19.88 10.63 -22.23
N ALA A 607 -20.70 9.58 -22.16
CA ALA A 607 -21.60 9.33 -21.03
C ALA A 607 -20.84 9.15 -19.72
N ARG A 608 -19.70 8.43 -19.74
CA ARG A 608 -18.81 8.30 -18.57
C ARG A 608 -18.24 9.65 -18.14
N SER A 609 -17.68 10.41 -19.08
CA SER A 609 -17.14 11.76 -18.78
C SER A 609 -18.21 12.69 -18.23
N PHE A 610 -19.44 12.61 -18.74
CA PHE A 610 -20.58 13.36 -18.22
C PHE A 610 -20.94 12.93 -16.79
N LEU A 611 -20.95 11.63 -16.47
CA LEU A 611 -21.19 11.14 -15.11
C LEU A 611 -20.11 11.58 -14.12
N THR A 612 -18.83 11.50 -14.50
CA THR A 612 -17.71 12.02 -13.70
C THR A 612 -17.84 13.52 -13.47
N TYR A 613 -18.34 14.28 -14.45
CA TYR A 613 -18.62 15.70 -14.25
C TYR A 613 -19.79 15.97 -13.30
N LEU A 614 -20.85 15.14 -13.34
CA LEU A 614 -22.04 15.30 -12.51
C LEU A 614 -21.82 14.94 -11.04
N ILE A 615 -20.93 13.99 -10.76
CA ILE A 615 -20.68 13.46 -9.42
C ILE A 615 -19.43 14.16 -8.87
N PRO A 616 -19.55 15.21 -8.03
CA PRO A 616 -18.37 15.88 -7.49
C PRO A 616 -17.61 14.94 -6.56
N ASP A 617 -16.27 14.95 -6.68
CA ASP A 617 -15.34 14.15 -5.87
C ASP A 617 -15.45 14.46 -4.37
N LEU A 618 -15.72 15.72 -4.01
CA LEU A 618 -15.87 16.17 -2.63
C LEU A 618 -17.35 16.37 -2.28
N PRO A 619 -17.84 15.74 -1.19
CA PRO A 619 -19.12 16.10 -0.60
C PRO A 619 -19.17 17.59 -0.22
N ARG A 620 -20.31 18.25 -0.48
CA ARG A 620 -20.48 19.69 -0.26
C ARG A 620 -20.19 20.16 1.18
N TRP A 621 -20.51 19.34 2.18
CA TRP A 621 -20.28 19.69 3.58
C TRP A 621 -18.78 19.68 3.92
N ILE A 622 -18.00 18.77 3.33
CA ILE A 622 -16.53 18.74 3.46
C ILE A 622 -15.92 19.93 2.74
N GLU A 623 -16.40 20.22 1.53
CA GLU A 623 -15.94 21.36 0.75
C GLU A 623 -16.07 22.68 1.54
N ILE A 624 -17.23 22.89 2.17
CA ILE A 624 -17.49 24.04 3.05
C ILE A 624 -16.50 24.08 4.21
N GLU A 625 -16.23 22.95 4.86
CA GLU A 625 -15.35 22.89 6.02
C GLU A 625 -13.88 23.16 5.67
N VAL A 626 -13.41 22.60 4.56
CA VAL A 626 -12.07 22.92 4.01
C VAL A 626 -11.97 24.42 3.67
N TYR A 627 -13.03 25.02 3.11
CA TYR A 627 -13.02 26.47 2.86
C TYR A 627 -13.02 27.29 4.13
N LYS A 628 -13.74 26.88 5.19
CA LYS A 628 -13.70 27.55 6.49
C LYS A 628 -12.30 27.50 7.08
N GLU A 629 -11.66 26.33 7.09
CA GLU A 629 -10.29 26.15 7.60
C GLU A 629 -9.31 27.07 6.87
N ARG A 630 -9.36 27.09 5.53
CA ARG A 630 -8.52 28.00 4.72
C ARG A 630 -8.79 29.48 5.01
N TYR A 631 -10.06 29.84 5.22
CA TYR A 631 -10.44 31.21 5.55
C TYR A 631 -9.94 31.62 6.94
N GLU A 632 -10.04 30.74 7.93
CA GLU A 632 -9.52 30.95 9.29
C GLU A 632 -8.00 31.11 9.28
N ALA A 633 -7.27 30.23 8.58
CA ALA A 633 -5.82 30.32 8.43
C ALA A 633 -5.39 31.64 7.79
N LYS A 634 -6.09 32.08 6.73
CA LYS A 634 -5.84 33.39 6.10
C LYS A 634 -6.07 34.55 7.07
N LYS A 635 -7.18 34.53 7.82
CA LYS A 635 -7.51 35.58 8.80
C LYS A 635 -6.51 35.60 9.97
N ALA A 636 -6.03 34.44 10.41
CA ALA A 636 -4.97 34.33 11.42
C ALA A 636 -3.67 34.95 10.92
N LEU A 637 -3.25 34.63 9.69
CA LEU A 637 -2.06 35.23 9.06
C LEU A 637 -2.19 36.75 8.92
N GLU A 638 -3.37 37.26 8.56
CA GLU A 638 -3.64 38.70 8.50
C GLU A 638 -3.50 39.37 9.87
N LYS A 639 -4.06 38.78 10.93
CA LYS A 639 -3.90 39.29 12.31
C LYS A 639 -2.43 39.35 12.72
N VAL A 640 -1.65 38.30 12.46
CA VAL A 640 -0.20 38.26 12.76
C VAL A 640 0.54 39.34 11.98
N LYS A 641 0.25 39.52 10.69
CA LYS A 641 0.84 40.59 9.87
C LYS A 641 0.52 41.99 10.43
N ILE A 642 -0.73 42.22 10.85
CA ILE A 642 -1.16 43.48 11.46
C ILE A 642 -0.44 43.72 12.79
N GLN A 643 -0.37 42.72 13.66
CA GLN A 643 0.35 42.81 14.94
C GLN A 643 1.85 43.10 14.74
N ASN A 644 2.49 42.39 13.81
CA ASN A 644 3.90 42.63 13.47
C ASN A 644 4.12 44.02 12.89
N ALA A 645 3.20 44.54 12.07
CA ALA A 645 3.26 45.90 11.56
C ALA A 645 3.10 46.95 12.68
N MET A 646 2.23 46.70 13.66
CA MET A 646 2.07 47.57 14.83
C MET A 646 3.33 47.58 15.71
N LYS A 647 3.92 46.40 16.00
CA LYS A 647 5.18 46.28 16.74
C LYS A 647 6.31 47.07 16.07
N ARG A 648 6.50 46.91 14.76
CA ARG A 648 7.49 47.67 13.98
C ARG A 648 7.28 49.18 14.08
N LYS A 649 6.02 49.65 14.04
CA LYS A 649 5.70 51.08 14.23
C LYS A 649 5.99 51.56 15.65
N GLN A 650 5.79 50.73 16.67
CA GLN A 650 6.13 51.06 18.06
C GLN A 650 7.65 51.14 18.27
N GLU A 651 8.40 50.15 17.77
CA GLU A 651 9.87 50.13 17.82
C GLU A 651 10.49 51.37 17.14
N GLN A 652 9.93 51.77 15.99
CA GLN A 652 10.33 53.01 15.29
C GLN A 652 10.02 54.29 16.09
N ARG A 653 8.95 54.31 16.89
CA ARG A 653 8.59 55.46 17.73
C ARG A 653 9.38 55.56 19.03
N THR A 654 9.91 54.44 19.53
CA THR A 654 10.76 54.42 20.74
C THR A 654 12.24 54.67 20.43
N THR A 655 12.64 54.55 19.15
CA THR A 655 14.01 54.82 18.68
C THR A 655 14.18 56.22 18.08
N SER A 656 13.08 56.92 17.82
CA SER A 656 13.01 58.37 17.52
C SER A 656 12.75 59.16 18.78
#